data_AF-L1KYN1-F1
#
_entry.id   AF-L1KYN1-F1
#
_cell.length_a   1.000
_cell.length_b   1.000
_cell.length_c   1.000
_cell.angle_alpha   90.00
_cell.angle_beta   90.00
_cell.angle_gamma   90.00
#
_symmetry.space_group_name_H-M   'P 1'
#
loop_
_entity.id
_entity.type
_entity.pdbx_description
1 polymer ?
#
loop_
_entity_poly.entity_id
_entity_poly.type
_entity_poly.pdbx_seq_one_letter_code
_entity_poly.pdbx_strand_id
1 'polypeptide(L)'
;MTATIPRLDRTTITSLAAPTGWTGTTRAVFAARYLHTLVGIRRLAALLAEQAPGPLAEADLMASLEAIGAAPADAQKRVLNHPSAAFWVDVAWNLVARRAHERFPEVHLVPHLREFARFALSALLLCGEGRLTADVRADSAGRISLPGSGVTLEGAAPWARTSLTVDNGHLAWSGQRLRVPRLAVGTELNWLDRDLRLGGRTEFTFAELDPAEARRWQDELNGHVDLIGAVCEPLAEELVGGLGVIVPVRSPDPSRLHVSGSFHEAPGLVALALGERMATAEALVHEYGHQKLNALLPLDPLIIDDTGEAVHYSPWRDDPRPLSGLLHAVYSFTSVADFYRALLDTPDVGGLDPRHVVNRVYRVVRQVRDGLSELRAAATLSPLGAAFVDAVTARIDACDGVLPAPASGDRRRIDAERAAHRARWDERHPAVPVASTERSARTGPHDAATCATLHALGLPKDWDLSSIVRRWYPGDSLLESVRALRLPRDGTAADVLPKTVPGESLIPDLAAAHVAYVCEDYRTAAVRYAACVNHDPRSPYFWQCYAFALRHLGRRDEALYILTHTATLMARRFPLSVDEDVRTTAEAMAWGLRLPDGAEPDPASVRPVNLPVTEAVERELRAGRYWGLVEATRGGGQLATLIAVANGLKPAMDLWIPHDGWPALRTLTEELGLVHHVDACFDRFSPQIDQVPPKQLTTTRAAFLPDLREGAEAHVFLARDQAALDRVVGSGWYPLIVDGKVVNKHRADHDTFGEALGYPECCQEFFRERNNWNEDNTYYAALRNTQGRPSALCNPYLRHTVYGLVPYMPCSYACPATMKFAGRLHEVIRAELPRYAEAIEQAMVKPLLCVSELRMYGFQGETVRHGDDGTVTITYTGAESLYPIEHTDPLSDLLRAGDRCTLDGNVIHIRRADTYIAGYEARGDRHGPECPFVISFI
;
A
#
# COMPACT_ATOMS: atom_id res chain seq x y z
N MET A 1 -38.72 2.30 -4.90
CA MET A 1 -38.69 3.06 -6.18
C MET A 1 -37.70 2.39 -7.12
N THR A 2 -38.15 1.95 -8.29
CA THR A 2 -37.31 1.50 -9.40
C THR A 2 -36.64 2.71 -10.06
N ALA A 3 -35.52 3.16 -9.50
CA ALA A 3 -34.60 4.00 -10.27
C ALA A 3 -33.96 3.07 -11.31
N THR A 4 -34.48 3.08 -12.54
CA THR A 4 -33.87 2.38 -13.66
C THR A 4 -32.51 3.01 -13.88
N ILE A 5 -31.43 2.28 -13.56
CA ILE A 5 -30.08 2.70 -13.91
C ILE A 5 -30.07 2.88 -15.43
N PRO A 6 -29.70 4.06 -15.97
CA PRO A 6 -29.68 4.26 -17.40
C PRO A 6 -28.71 3.26 -18.00
N ARG A 7 -29.17 2.53 -19.01
CA ARG A 7 -28.28 1.70 -19.81
C ARG A 7 -27.34 2.66 -20.53
N LEU A 8 -26.08 2.73 -20.10
CA LEU A 8 -25.10 3.58 -20.76
C LEU A 8 -24.94 3.08 -22.21
N ASP A 9 -25.18 3.98 -23.15
CA ASP A 9 -24.91 3.78 -24.56
C ASP A 9 -24.01 4.91 -25.08
N ARG A 10 -23.64 4.81 -26.36
CA ARG A 10 -22.74 5.77 -27.00
C ARG A 10 -23.28 7.21 -26.91
N THR A 11 -24.59 7.40 -27.05
CA THR A 11 -25.25 8.72 -27.01
C THR A 11 -25.19 9.31 -25.61
N THR A 12 -25.57 8.52 -24.61
CA THR A 12 -25.64 8.92 -23.21
C THR A 12 -24.25 9.26 -22.68
N ILE A 13 -23.24 8.45 -22.97
CA ILE A 13 -21.87 8.71 -22.49
C ILE A 13 -21.24 9.92 -23.16
N THR A 14 -21.50 10.14 -24.45
CA THR A 14 -21.07 11.34 -25.17
C THR A 14 -21.70 12.59 -24.56
N SER A 15 -22.99 12.54 -24.21
CA SER A 15 -23.68 13.64 -23.54
C SER A 15 -23.11 13.92 -22.14
N LEU A 16 -22.82 12.87 -21.37
CA LEU A 16 -22.25 12.99 -20.02
C LEU A 16 -20.82 13.51 -20.02
N ALA A 17 -20.12 13.43 -21.15
CA ALA A 17 -18.82 14.06 -21.28
C ALA A 17 -18.91 15.60 -21.12
N ALA A 18 -20.01 16.26 -21.49
CA ALA A 18 -20.17 17.71 -21.33
C ALA A 18 -21.07 18.08 -20.11
N PRO A 19 -21.03 19.33 -19.63
CA PRO A 19 -22.06 19.85 -18.72
C PRO A 19 -23.42 19.93 -19.43
N THR A 20 -24.44 19.34 -18.83
CA THR A 20 -25.80 19.21 -19.38
C THR A 20 -26.90 19.70 -18.42
N GLY A 21 -26.54 20.10 -17.20
CA GLY A 21 -27.47 20.47 -16.15
C GLY A 21 -27.93 19.29 -15.30
N TRP A 22 -28.75 19.55 -14.28
CA TRP A 22 -29.25 18.52 -13.36
C TRP A 22 -30.46 17.72 -13.93
N THR A 23 -30.25 17.17 -15.13
CA THR A 23 -31.22 16.39 -15.89
C THR A 23 -31.52 15.02 -15.27
N GLY A 24 -32.49 14.29 -15.85
CA GLY A 24 -32.76 12.91 -15.43
C GLY A 24 -31.56 11.98 -15.60
N THR A 25 -30.76 12.18 -16.65
CA THR A 25 -29.57 11.38 -16.95
C THR A 25 -28.47 11.58 -15.92
N THR A 26 -28.11 12.84 -15.61
CA THR A 26 -27.09 13.14 -14.60
C THR A 26 -27.53 12.68 -13.22
N ARG A 27 -28.78 12.93 -12.83
CA ARG A 27 -29.36 12.38 -11.59
C ARG A 27 -29.25 10.87 -11.49
N ALA A 28 -29.49 10.14 -12.58
CA ALA A 28 -29.47 8.69 -12.55
C ALA A 28 -28.06 8.10 -12.46
N VAL A 29 -27.06 8.77 -13.05
CA VAL A 29 -25.63 8.43 -12.85
C VAL A 29 -25.23 8.59 -11.38
N PHE A 30 -25.59 9.71 -10.75
CA PHE A 30 -25.32 9.89 -9.32
C PHE A 30 -26.17 8.96 -8.42
N ALA A 31 -27.39 8.60 -8.83
CA ALA A 31 -28.19 7.60 -8.13
C ALA A 31 -27.61 6.19 -8.20
N ALA A 32 -26.78 5.87 -9.21
CA ALA A 32 -26.05 4.60 -9.23
C ALA A 32 -25.09 4.46 -8.02
N ARG A 33 -24.56 5.58 -7.50
CA ARG A 33 -23.71 5.59 -6.29
C ARG A 33 -24.49 5.13 -5.05
N TYR A 34 -25.71 5.66 -4.85
CA TYR A 34 -26.63 5.19 -3.81
C TYR A 34 -26.82 3.67 -3.86
N LEU A 35 -27.12 3.17 -5.06
CA LEU A 35 -27.39 1.76 -5.30
C LEU A 35 -26.13 0.92 -5.07
N HIS A 36 -24.95 1.41 -5.47
CA HIS A 36 -23.68 0.75 -5.21
C HIS A 36 -23.41 0.63 -3.71
N THR A 37 -23.60 1.71 -2.93
CA THR A 37 -23.49 1.67 -1.46
C THR A 37 -24.47 0.66 -0.86
N LEU A 38 -25.74 0.71 -1.24
CA LEU A 38 -26.77 -0.20 -0.72
C LEU A 38 -26.49 -1.68 -1.07
N VAL A 39 -26.12 -1.96 -2.32
CA VAL A 39 -25.75 -3.32 -2.76
C VAL A 39 -24.48 -3.78 -2.05
N GLY A 40 -23.50 -2.89 -1.89
CA GLY A 40 -22.26 -3.15 -1.17
C GLY A 40 -22.52 -3.58 0.27
N ILE A 41 -23.39 -2.86 0.99
CA ILE A 41 -23.80 -3.20 2.37
C ILE A 41 -24.52 -4.56 2.42
N ARG A 42 -25.49 -4.80 1.54
CA ARG A 42 -26.27 -6.05 1.56
C ARG A 42 -25.41 -7.27 1.20
N ARG A 43 -24.53 -7.14 0.21
CA ARG A 43 -23.58 -8.20 -0.15
C ARG A 43 -22.59 -8.47 0.97
N LEU A 44 -22.09 -7.42 1.62
CA LEU A 44 -21.20 -7.54 2.77
C LEU A 44 -21.88 -8.31 3.91
N ALA A 45 -23.11 -7.91 4.29
CA ALA A 45 -23.86 -8.58 5.35
C ALA A 45 -24.14 -10.05 5.03
N ALA A 46 -24.52 -10.37 3.78
CA ALA A 46 -24.73 -11.75 3.34
C ALA A 46 -23.45 -12.59 3.40
N LEU A 47 -22.33 -12.05 2.90
CA LEU A 47 -21.03 -12.72 2.96
C LEU A 47 -20.60 -12.98 4.40
N LEU A 48 -20.73 -11.99 5.29
CA LEU A 48 -20.34 -12.14 6.68
C LEU A 48 -21.28 -13.06 7.47
N ALA A 49 -22.57 -13.12 7.13
CA ALA A 49 -23.48 -14.10 7.73
C ALA A 49 -23.05 -15.54 7.43
N GLU A 50 -22.45 -15.79 6.25
CA GLU A 50 -21.91 -17.09 5.87
C GLU A 50 -20.53 -17.34 6.49
N GLN A 51 -19.61 -16.37 6.41
CA GLN A 51 -18.19 -16.58 6.71
C GLN A 51 -17.80 -16.19 8.15
N ALA A 52 -18.53 -15.29 8.80
CA ALA A 52 -18.21 -14.75 10.12
C ALA A 52 -19.47 -14.35 10.93
N PRO A 53 -20.42 -15.28 11.17
CA PRO A 53 -21.69 -14.96 11.83
C PRO A 53 -21.52 -14.43 13.27
N GLY A 54 -20.50 -14.91 14.00
CA GLY A 54 -20.19 -14.42 15.34
C GLY A 54 -19.81 -12.93 15.36
N PRO A 55 -18.74 -12.52 14.66
CA PRO A 55 -18.37 -11.11 14.53
C PRO A 55 -19.49 -10.21 13.99
N LEU A 56 -20.28 -10.71 13.03
CA LEU A 56 -21.43 -9.96 12.50
C LEU A 56 -22.48 -9.68 13.58
N ALA A 57 -22.81 -10.69 14.41
CA ALA A 57 -23.76 -10.56 15.50
C ALA A 57 -23.22 -9.65 16.61
N GLU A 58 -21.94 -9.79 16.99
CA GLU A 58 -21.30 -8.98 18.03
C GLU A 58 -21.26 -7.47 17.72
N ALA A 59 -21.36 -7.12 16.43
CA ALA A 59 -21.37 -5.75 15.95
C ALA A 59 -22.78 -5.14 15.82
N ASP A 60 -23.85 -5.90 16.04
CA ASP A 60 -25.25 -5.46 15.86
C ASP A 60 -25.55 -4.81 14.50
N LEU A 61 -24.85 -5.24 13.44
CA LEU A 61 -25.01 -4.67 12.10
C LEU A 61 -26.43 -4.90 11.56
N MET A 62 -27.00 -6.09 11.78
CA MET A 62 -28.33 -6.44 11.27
C MET A 62 -29.42 -5.56 11.90
N ALA A 63 -29.36 -5.31 13.21
CA ALA A 63 -30.29 -4.41 13.89
C ALA A 63 -30.21 -2.97 13.33
N SER A 64 -28.99 -2.51 13.04
CA SER A 64 -28.78 -1.20 12.41
C SER A 64 -29.36 -1.14 10.98
N LEU A 65 -29.22 -2.21 10.20
CA LEU A 65 -29.79 -2.30 8.85
C LEU A 65 -31.31 -2.34 8.86
N GLU A 66 -31.91 -3.06 9.81
CA GLU A 66 -33.37 -3.10 10.01
C GLU A 66 -33.91 -1.72 10.37
N ALA A 67 -33.26 -1.01 11.29
CA ALA A 67 -33.63 0.35 11.68
C ALA A 67 -33.60 1.33 10.48
N ILE A 68 -32.56 1.26 9.63
CA ILE A 68 -32.52 2.07 8.40
C ILE A 68 -33.62 1.63 7.43
N GLY A 69 -33.81 0.32 7.24
CA GLY A 69 -34.80 -0.24 6.32
C GLY A 69 -36.25 0.12 6.67
N ALA A 70 -36.54 0.33 7.95
CA ALA A 70 -37.83 0.78 8.45
C ALA A 70 -38.08 2.29 8.27
N ALA A 71 -37.02 3.10 8.10
CA ALA A 71 -37.15 4.54 7.92
C ALA A 71 -37.75 4.92 6.55
N PRO A 72 -38.38 6.10 6.39
CA PRO A 72 -38.82 6.62 5.11
C PRO A 72 -37.71 6.70 4.05
N ALA A 73 -38.08 6.57 2.77
CA ALA A 73 -37.12 6.46 1.67
C ALA A 73 -36.21 7.71 1.51
N ASP A 74 -36.69 8.89 1.89
CA ASP A 74 -35.91 10.12 1.90
C ASP A 74 -34.85 10.12 3.02
N ALA A 75 -35.20 9.65 4.23
CA ALA A 75 -34.26 9.46 5.33
C ALA A 75 -33.18 8.42 4.97
N GLN A 76 -33.57 7.27 4.41
CA GLN A 76 -32.65 6.25 3.92
C GLN A 76 -31.66 6.82 2.89
N LYS A 77 -32.16 7.55 1.89
CA LYS A 77 -31.33 8.16 0.85
C LYS A 77 -30.38 9.21 1.44
N ARG A 78 -30.84 10.04 2.36
CA ARG A 78 -30.03 11.11 2.97
C ARG A 78 -28.86 10.55 3.77
N VAL A 79 -29.06 9.43 4.46
CA VAL A 79 -28.02 8.77 5.25
C VAL A 79 -27.07 7.97 4.36
N LEU A 80 -27.59 7.12 3.47
CA LEU A 80 -26.76 6.20 2.68
C LEU A 80 -26.09 6.87 1.46
N ASN A 81 -26.55 8.05 1.01
CA ASN A 81 -25.81 8.88 0.04
C ASN A 81 -24.76 9.78 0.69
N HIS A 82 -24.71 9.85 2.02
CA HIS A 82 -23.68 10.63 2.67
C HIS A 82 -22.31 10.02 2.36
N PRO A 83 -21.26 10.82 2.03
CA PRO A 83 -19.95 10.28 1.68
C PRO A 83 -19.37 9.33 2.73
N SER A 84 -19.58 9.58 4.02
CA SER A 84 -19.16 8.70 5.12
C SER A 84 -19.75 7.28 5.03
N ALA A 85 -20.98 7.11 4.51
CA ALA A 85 -21.59 5.78 4.35
C ALA A 85 -20.89 4.97 3.25
N ALA A 86 -20.56 5.61 2.12
CA ALA A 86 -19.79 4.97 1.06
C ALA A 86 -18.36 4.65 1.52
N PHE A 87 -17.71 5.57 2.25
CA PHE A 87 -16.39 5.33 2.83
C PHE A 87 -16.41 4.18 3.82
N TRP A 88 -17.44 4.06 4.66
CA TRP A 88 -17.62 2.93 5.56
C TRP A 88 -17.70 1.59 4.78
N VAL A 89 -18.42 1.57 3.66
CA VAL A 89 -18.53 0.38 2.80
C VAL A 89 -17.18 0.04 2.18
N ASP A 90 -16.46 1.03 1.67
CA ASP A 90 -15.12 0.85 1.10
C ASP A 90 -14.15 0.24 2.13
N VAL A 91 -14.10 0.80 3.34
CA VAL A 91 -13.29 0.25 4.44
C VAL A 91 -13.70 -1.18 4.76
N ALA A 92 -15.00 -1.47 4.85
CA ALA A 92 -15.49 -2.82 5.17
C ALA A 92 -15.09 -3.86 4.11
N TRP A 93 -15.25 -3.53 2.82
CA TRP A 93 -14.83 -4.41 1.73
C TRP A 93 -13.31 -4.56 1.68
N ASN A 94 -12.58 -3.50 1.97
CA ASN A 94 -11.13 -3.56 2.08
C ASN A 94 -10.67 -4.49 3.22
N LEU A 95 -11.35 -4.49 4.37
CA LEU A 95 -11.12 -5.44 5.45
C LEU A 95 -11.46 -6.88 5.03
N VAL A 96 -12.58 -7.10 4.34
CA VAL A 96 -12.99 -8.43 3.86
C VAL A 96 -12.03 -8.97 2.80
N ALA A 97 -11.61 -8.15 1.85
CA ALA A 97 -10.68 -8.53 0.77
C ALA A 97 -9.35 -9.05 1.32
N ARG A 98 -8.92 -8.55 2.48
CA ARG A 98 -7.69 -8.98 3.18
C ARG A 98 -7.94 -10.10 4.20
N ARG A 99 -9.15 -10.66 4.23
CA ARG A 99 -9.59 -11.70 5.17
C ARG A 99 -9.51 -11.28 6.64
N ALA A 100 -9.71 -9.98 6.95
CA ALA A 100 -9.69 -9.50 8.33
C ALA A 100 -10.82 -10.12 9.18
N HIS A 101 -11.92 -10.56 8.56
CA HIS A 101 -12.99 -11.29 9.23
C HIS A 101 -12.55 -12.65 9.78
N GLU A 102 -11.49 -13.26 9.22
CA GLU A 102 -10.90 -14.49 9.73
C GLU A 102 -9.66 -14.20 10.58
N ARG A 103 -8.83 -13.25 10.14
CA ARG A 103 -7.51 -12.96 10.70
C ARG A 103 -7.55 -12.03 11.91
N PHE A 104 -8.42 -11.02 11.89
CA PHE A 104 -8.47 -9.90 12.85
C PHE A 104 -9.91 -9.51 13.25
N PRO A 105 -10.83 -10.46 13.56
CA PRO A 105 -12.23 -10.11 13.76
C PRO A 105 -12.44 -9.12 14.91
N GLU A 106 -11.73 -9.29 16.03
CA GLU A 106 -11.91 -8.49 17.24
C GLU A 106 -11.26 -7.09 17.13
N VAL A 107 -10.17 -6.98 16.37
CA VAL A 107 -9.34 -5.77 16.30
C VAL A 107 -9.71 -4.87 15.12
N HIS A 108 -10.15 -5.43 13.99
CA HIS A 108 -10.47 -4.64 12.79
C HIS A 108 -11.93 -4.70 12.40
N LEU A 109 -12.48 -5.91 12.26
CA LEU A 109 -13.82 -6.07 11.68
C LEU A 109 -14.89 -5.54 12.64
N VAL A 110 -14.99 -6.09 13.85
CA VAL A 110 -16.05 -5.77 14.79
C VAL A 110 -16.07 -4.27 15.14
N PRO A 111 -14.94 -3.61 15.47
CA PRO A 111 -14.93 -2.18 15.72
C PRO A 111 -15.46 -1.37 14.53
N HIS A 112 -15.06 -1.71 13.31
CA HIS A 112 -15.55 -1.04 12.10
C HIS A 112 -17.05 -1.25 11.88
N LEU A 113 -17.55 -2.47 12.07
CA LEU A 113 -18.96 -2.78 11.84
C LEU A 113 -19.89 -2.04 12.83
N ARG A 114 -19.47 -1.90 14.09
CA ARG A 114 -20.23 -1.17 15.12
C ARG A 114 -20.46 0.29 14.78
N GLU A 115 -19.52 0.92 14.08
CA GLU A 115 -19.65 2.32 13.65
C GLU A 115 -20.84 2.55 12.71
N PHE A 116 -21.35 1.49 12.07
CA PHE A 116 -22.54 1.59 11.21
C PHE A 116 -23.79 2.07 11.97
N ALA A 117 -23.85 1.85 13.29
CA ALA A 117 -24.96 2.30 14.13
C ALA A 117 -25.18 3.82 14.07
N ARG A 118 -24.13 4.63 13.79
CA ARG A 118 -24.26 6.09 13.61
C ARG A 118 -25.21 6.45 12.46
N PHE A 119 -25.25 5.64 11.40
CA PHE A 119 -26.17 5.81 10.27
C PHE A 119 -27.60 5.43 10.65
N ALA A 120 -27.79 4.36 11.43
CA ALA A 120 -29.10 3.95 11.92
C ALA A 120 -29.72 4.98 12.88
N LEU A 121 -28.92 5.49 13.82
CA LEU A 121 -29.32 6.59 14.71
C LEU A 121 -29.69 7.85 13.89
N SER A 122 -28.94 8.15 12.82
CA SER A 122 -29.24 9.26 11.92
C SER A 122 -30.57 9.08 11.18
N ALA A 123 -30.86 7.87 10.70
CA ALA A 123 -32.10 7.55 10.01
C ALA A 123 -33.30 7.70 10.94
N LEU A 124 -33.22 7.21 12.18
CA LEU A 124 -34.28 7.36 13.19
C LEU A 124 -34.48 8.82 13.60
N LEU A 125 -33.40 9.59 13.73
CA LEU A 125 -33.47 11.02 14.03
C LEU A 125 -34.20 11.81 12.94
N LEU A 126 -34.04 11.40 11.67
CA LEU A 126 -34.75 11.98 10.52
C LEU A 126 -36.20 11.45 10.40
N CYS A 127 -36.41 10.17 10.74
CA CYS A 127 -37.72 9.52 10.72
C CYS A 127 -38.69 10.11 11.75
N GLY A 128 -38.21 10.45 12.94
CA GLY A 128 -39.05 10.94 14.04
C GLY A 128 -39.82 9.84 14.78
N GLU A 129 -39.66 8.58 14.40
CA GLU A 129 -40.35 7.42 14.99
C GLU A 129 -39.36 6.29 15.27
N GLY A 130 -39.69 5.43 16.23
CA GLY A 130 -38.89 4.25 16.57
C GLY A 130 -37.80 4.53 17.61
N ARG A 131 -37.10 3.47 18.03
CA ARG A 131 -36.09 3.55 19.08
C ARG A 131 -34.90 2.65 18.78
N LEU A 132 -33.70 3.17 18.97
CA LEU A 132 -32.45 2.42 18.92
C LEU A 132 -31.50 2.93 20.00
N THR A 133 -30.89 2.01 20.72
CA THR A 133 -29.74 2.27 21.60
C THR A 133 -28.54 1.55 21.00
N ALA A 134 -27.43 2.27 20.82
CA ALA A 134 -26.20 1.69 20.28
C ALA A 134 -24.96 2.36 20.87
N ASP A 135 -23.90 1.57 21.03
CA ASP A 135 -22.60 2.06 21.47
C ASP A 135 -21.79 2.52 20.27
N VAL A 136 -21.38 3.79 20.30
CA VAL A 136 -20.58 4.42 19.24
C VAL A 136 -19.31 5.03 19.84
N ARG A 137 -18.22 5.06 19.09
CA ARG A 137 -16.95 5.62 19.56
C ARG A 137 -16.85 7.11 19.21
N ALA A 138 -16.46 7.93 20.17
CA ALA A 138 -16.10 9.31 19.93
C ALA A 138 -14.76 9.40 19.17
N ASP A 139 -14.54 10.49 18.45
CA ASP A 139 -13.27 10.76 17.77
C ASP A 139 -12.18 11.27 18.73
N SER A 140 -11.01 11.63 18.20
CA SER A 140 -9.89 12.19 18.96
C SER A 140 -10.18 13.51 19.65
N ALA A 141 -11.25 14.21 19.24
CA ALA A 141 -11.70 15.46 19.84
C ALA A 141 -12.95 15.27 20.73
N GLY A 142 -13.38 14.04 20.99
CA GLY A 142 -14.56 13.77 21.81
C GLY A 142 -15.88 14.05 21.09
N ARG A 143 -15.89 14.00 19.75
CA ARG A 143 -17.07 14.22 18.92
C ARG A 143 -17.65 12.90 18.40
N ILE A 144 -18.98 12.88 18.24
CA ILE A 144 -19.71 11.78 17.60
C ILE A 144 -20.60 12.37 16.51
N SER A 145 -20.22 12.18 15.25
CA SER A 145 -21.02 12.62 14.11
C SER A 145 -22.14 11.64 13.79
N LEU A 146 -23.30 12.17 13.41
CA LEU A 146 -24.46 11.42 12.94
C LEU A 146 -24.66 11.74 11.43
N PRO A 147 -23.99 11.01 10.52
CA PRO A 147 -23.88 11.41 9.12
C PRO A 147 -25.23 11.48 8.40
N GLY A 148 -25.39 12.49 7.54
CA GLY A 148 -26.64 12.77 6.83
C GLY A 148 -27.69 13.51 7.67
N SER A 149 -27.68 13.41 9.01
CA SER A 149 -28.62 14.15 9.87
C SER A 149 -28.27 15.64 10.05
N GLY A 150 -27.02 16.03 9.75
CA GLY A 150 -26.48 17.36 10.01
C GLY A 150 -26.25 17.66 11.49
N VAL A 151 -26.03 16.63 12.31
CA VAL A 151 -25.82 16.72 13.75
C VAL A 151 -24.49 16.08 14.11
N THR A 152 -23.71 16.76 14.96
CA THR A 152 -22.57 16.17 15.67
C THR A 152 -22.73 16.46 17.15
N LEU A 153 -22.45 15.46 17.98
CA LEU A 153 -22.40 15.58 19.44
C LEU A 153 -20.97 15.88 19.87
N GLU A 154 -20.81 16.75 20.85
CA GLU A 154 -19.52 17.12 21.44
C GLU A 154 -19.60 17.05 22.96
N GLY A 155 -18.49 16.68 23.60
CA GLY A 155 -18.39 16.56 25.06
C GLY A 155 -18.20 15.13 25.56
N ALA A 156 -18.00 14.14 24.67
CA ALA A 156 -17.53 12.83 25.07
C ALA A 156 -16.04 12.89 25.42
N ALA A 157 -15.54 11.93 26.21
CA ALA A 157 -14.10 11.75 26.33
C ALA A 157 -13.52 11.26 24.99
N PRO A 158 -12.35 11.77 24.54
CA PRO A 158 -11.74 11.34 23.29
C PRO A 158 -11.60 9.83 23.20
N TRP A 159 -12.00 9.27 22.05
CA TRP A 159 -12.00 7.84 21.76
C TRP A 159 -12.87 6.96 22.69
N ALA A 160 -13.65 7.54 23.59
CA ALA A 160 -14.50 6.77 24.49
C ALA A 160 -15.70 6.18 23.75
N ARG A 161 -16.08 4.96 24.14
CA ARG A 161 -17.35 4.35 23.73
C ARG A 161 -18.48 4.97 24.54
N THR A 162 -19.52 5.41 23.84
CA THR A 162 -20.66 6.12 24.41
C THR A 162 -21.94 5.46 23.93
N SER A 163 -22.81 5.09 24.86
CA SER A 163 -24.13 4.56 24.53
C SER A 163 -25.08 5.71 24.18
N LEU A 164 -25.58 5.72 22.94
CA LEU A 164 -26.52 6.72 22.46
C LEU A 164 -27.89 6.11 22.24
N THR A 165 -28.95 6.84 22.63
CA THR A 165 -30.33 6.45 22.38
C THR A 165 -31.05 7.52 21.57
N VAL A 166 -31.61 7.12 20.43
CA VAL A 166 -32.62 7.91 19.71
C VAL A 166 -33.98 7.25 19.94
N ASP A 167 -34.95 8.02 20.41
CA ASP A 167 -36.33 7.58 20.70
C ASP A 167 -37.31 8.60 20.12
N ASN A 168 -38.09 8.21 19.13
CA ASN A 168 -39.08 9.04 18.43
C ASN A 168 -38.52 10.41 18.01
N GLY A 169 -37.36 10.39 17.32
CA GLY A 169 -36.67 11.60 16.85
C GLY A 169 -35.97 12.41 17.95
N HIS A 170 -36.03 11.97 19.21
CA HIS A 170 -35.32 12.61 20.31
C HIS A 170 -34.01 11.88 20.61
N LEU A 171 -32.91 12.64 20.66
CA LEU A 171 -31.58 12.15 21.00
C LEU A 171 -31.18 12.71 22.37
N ALA A 172 -31.02 11.83 23.35
CA ALA A 172 -30.57 12.20 24.68
C ALA A 172 -29.05 12.45 24.67
N TRP A 173 -28.63 13.69 24.96
CA TRP A 173 -27.22 14.08 25.05
C TRP A 173 -27.05 15.18 26.09
N SER A 174 -26.09 15.02 27.01
CA SER A 174 -25.79 16.00 28.06
C SER A 174 -24.76 17.05 27.64
N GLY A 175 -23.95 16.75 26.62
CA GLY A 175 -22.97 17.69 26.08
C GLY A 175 -23.56 18.65 25.04
N GLN A 176 -22.69 19.27 24.25
CA GLN A 176 -23.11 20.21 23.20
C GLN A 176 -23.57 19.48 21.94
N ARG A 177 -24.64 19.98 21.32
CA ARG A 177 -25.12 19.53 20.01
C ARG A 177 -24.77 20.56 18.96
N LEU A 178 -23.85 20.20 18.06
CA LEU A 178 -23.43 21.02 16.93
C LEU A 178 -24.30 20.74 15.70
N ARG A 179 -24.60 21.79 14.94
CA ARG A 179 -25.23 21.70 13.62
C ARG A 179 -24.16 21.89 12.56
N VAL A 180 -24.12 20.99 11.60
CA VAL A 180 -23.22 21.10 10.45
C VAL A 180 -23.68 22.25 9.56
N PRO A 181 -22.85 23.29 9.31
CA PRO A 181 -23.20 24.38 8.40
C PRO A 181 -23.44 23.87 6.98
N ARG A 182 -24.28 24.59 6.23
CA ARG A 182 -24.61 24.27 4.84
C ARG A 182 -24.49 25.50 3.96
N LEU A 183 -24.08 25.30 2.72
CA LEU A 183 -24.21 26.29 1.67
C LEU A 183 -25.70 26.52 1.36
N ALA A 184 -26.03 27.63 0.69
CA ALA A 184 -27.41 27.94 0.29
C ALA A 184 -28.03 26.83 -0.58
N VAL A 185 -27.18 26.13 -1.32
CA VAL A 185 -27.50 25.01 -2.21
C VAL A 185 -27.60 23.65 -1.50
N GLY A 186 -27.37 23.60 -0.18
CA GLY A 186 -27.57 22.41 0.66
C GLY A 186 -26.34 21.55 0.94
N THR A 187 -25.24 21.73 0.19
CA THR A 187 -23.94 21.09 0.42
C THR A 187 -23.44 21.38 1.83
N GLU A 188 -22.97 20.35 2.53
CA GLU A 188 -22.43 20.49 3.89
C GLU A 188 -21.01 21.07 3.86
N LEU A 189 -20.73 22.01 4.76
CA LEU A 189 -19.37 22.41 5.12
C LEU A 189 -19.01 21.68 6.42
N ASN A 190 -18.31 20.55 6.31
CA ASN A 190 -18.23 19.59 7.41
C ASN A 190 -16.77 19.23 7.75
N TRP A 191 -16.25 19.82 8.82
CA TRP A 191 -14.98 19.46 9.44
C TRP A 191 -15.15 18.59 10.70
N LEU A 192 -16.40 18.35 11.09
CA LEU A 192 -16.78 17.70 12.35
C LEU A 192 -16.81 16.18 12.25
N ASP A 193 -17.08 15.62 11.07
CA ASP A 193 -17.08 14.18 10.82
C ASP A 193 -15.69 13.66 10.45
N ARG A 194 -15.13 12.81 11.33
CA ARG A 194 -13.82 12.17 11.14
C ARG A 194 -13.74 11.29 9.90
N ASP A 195 -14.84 10.70 9.44
CA ASP A 195 -14.84 9.77 8.30
C ASP A 195 -14.56 10.53 6.99
N LEU A 196 -14.88 11.83 6.94
CA LEU A 196 -14.57 12.71 5.82
C LEU A 196 -13.07 13.04 5.72
N ARG A 197 -12.27 12.62 6.72
CA ARG A 197 -10.80 12.67 6.69
C ARG A 197 -10.18 11.37 6.17
N LEU A 198 -11.02 10.42 5.75
CA LEU A 198 -10.66 9.17 5.09
C LEU A 198 -9.65 8.33 5.88
N GLY A 199 -9.74 8.36 7.21
CA GLY A 199 -8.90 7.54 8.09
C GLY A 199 -7.40 7.76 7.93
N GLY A 200 -6.96 8.95 7.50
CA GLY A 200 -5.54 9.24 7.27
C GLY A 200 -4.96 8.62 6.00
N ARG A 201 -5.80 8.15 5.06
CA ARG A 201 -5.36 7.72 3.72
C ARG A 201 -4.87 8.87 2.83
N THR A 202 -5.01 10.10 3.30
CA THR A 202 -4.59 11.33 2.63
C THR A 202 -3.63 12.12 3.52
N GLU A 203 -2.73 12.86 2.91
CA GLU A 203 -1.76 13.72 3.60
C GLU A 203 -2.28 15.15 3.82
N PHE A 204 -3.60 15.35 3.75
CA PHE A 204 -4.17 16.67 3.93
C PHE A 204 -4.10 17.14 5.38
N THR A 205 -3.73 18.41 5.56
CA THR A 205 -3.89 19.11 6.83
C THR A 205 -5.33 19.63 6.94
N PHE A 206 -6.23 18.84 7.54
CA PHE A 206 -7.63 19.23 7.75
C PHE A 206 -7.76 20.45 8.67
N ALA A 207 -8.69 21.35 8.35
CA ALA A 207 -8.95 22.54 9.15
C ALA A 207 -10.15 22.33 10.09
N GLU A 208 -9.96 22.63 11.37
CA GLU A 208 -11.04 22.88 12.32
C GLU A 208 -11.47 24.35 12.18
N LEU A 209 -12.75 24.60 11.95
CA LEU A 209 -13.28 25.97 11.78
C LEU A 209 -14.02 26.42 13.03
N ASP A 210 -13.77 27.66 13.46
CA ASP A 210 -14.64 28.34 14.42
C ASP A 210 -15.94 28.86 13.76
N PRO A 211 -16.93 29.36 14.52
CA PRO A 211 -18.18 29.85 13.95
C PRO A 211 -18.03 31.04 12.98
N ALA A 212 -17.00 31.90 13.15
CA ALA A 212 -16.75 33.04 12.27
C ALA A 212 -16.07 32.60 10.98
N GLU A 213 -15.08 31.71 11.07
CA GLU A 213 -14.45 31.07 9.92
C GLU A 213 -15.49 30.28 9.10
N ALA A 214 -16.35 29.49 9.75
CA ALA A 214 -17.39 28.73 9.07
C ALA A 214 -18.33 29.64 8.26
N ARG A 215 -18.74 30.79 8.80
CA ARG A 215 -19.55 31.78 8.08
C ARG A 215 -18.81 32.35 6.87
N ARG A 216 -17.54 32.74 7.05
CA ARG A 216 -16.70 33.22 5.95
C ARG A 216 -16.59 32.18 4.83
N TRP A 217 -16.36 30.92 5.18
CA TRP A 217 -16.33 29.81 4.22
C TRP A 217 -17.65 29.66 3.48
N GLN A 218 -18.79 29.73 4.18
CA GLN A 218 -20.11 29.67 3.54
C GLN A 218 -20.29 30.82 2.55
N ASP A 219 -19.96 32.05 2.95
CA ASP A 219 -20.09 33.24 2.10
C ASP A 219 -19.21 33.15 0.85
N GLU A 220 -17.93 32.78 1.00
CA GLU A 220 -17.00 32.62 -0.12
C GLU A 220 -17.44 31.50 -1.08
N LEU A 221 -17.80 30.33 -0.55
CA LEU A 221 -18.24 29.19 -1.36
C LEU A 221 -19.57 29.45 -2.08
N ASN A 222 -20.54 30.10 -1.43
CA ASN A 222 -21.77 30.53 -2.09
C ASN A 222 -21.43 31.49 -3.25
N GLY A 223 -20.54 32.46 -3.02
CA GLY A 223 -20.09 33.37 -4.07
C GLY A 223 -19.34 32.68 -5.22
N HIS A 224 -18.67 31.56 -4.97
CA HIS A 224 -18.06 30.73 -6.02
C HIS A 224 -19.10 29.95 -6.83
N VAL A 225 -20.11 29.39 -6.18
CA VAL A 225 -21.23 28.73 -6.89
C VAL A 225 -21.98 29.73 -7.76
N ASP A 226 -22.25 30.93 -7.25
CA ASP A 226 -22.89 32.01 -8.01
C ASP A 226 -22.03 32.46 -9.20
N LEU A 227 -20.71 32.58 -9.01
CA LEU A 227 -19.76 32.88 -10.09
C LEU A 227 -19.80 31.80 -11.17
N ILE A 228 -19.74 30.52 -10.80
CA ILE A 228 -19.79 29.41 -11.76
C ILE A 228 -21.14 29.40 -12.48
N GLY A 229 -22.24 29.70 -11.80
CA GLY A 229 -23.58 29.81 -12.39
C GLY A 229 -23.70 30.94 -13.40
N ALA A 230 -23.12 32.11 -13.10
CA ALA A 230 -23.11 33.24 -14.01
C ALA A 230 -22.28 32.98 -15.29
N VAL A 231 -21.28 32.11 -15.22
CA VAL A 231 -20.42 31.72 -16.36
C VAL A 231 -20.99 30.54 -17.14
N CYS A 232 -21.49 29.51 -16.44
CA CYS A 232 -22.00 28.28 -17.01
C CYS A 232 -23.07 27.65 -16.08
N GLU A 233 -24.32 28.07 -16.27
CA GLU A 233 -25.47 27.58 -15.49
C GLU A 233 -25.60 26.04 -15.47
N PRO A 234 -25.50 25.30 -16.59
CA PRO A 234 -25.59 23.83 -16.56
C PRO A 234 -24.49 23.15 -15.72
N LEU A 235 -23.29 23.75 -15.65
CA LEU A 235 -22.20 23.25 -14.82
C LEU A 235 -22.49 23.51 -13.34
N ALA A 236 -23.02 24.68 -12.99
CA ALA A 236 -23.40 25.00 -11.62
C ALA A 236 -24.52 24.10 -11.10
N GLU A 237 -25.56 23.84 -11.90
CA GLU A 237 -26.62 22.89 -11.53
C GLU A 237 -26.07 21.48 -11.25
N GLU A 238 -25.16 21.04 -12.12
CA GLU A 238 -24.47 19.75 -12.00
C GLU A 238 -23.59 19.67 -10.74
N LEU A 239 -22.84 20.73 -10.46
CA LEU A 239 -21.99 20.87 -9.28
C LEU A 239 -22.82 20.84 -7.99
N VAL A 240 -23.89 21.64 -7.93
CA VAL A 240 -24.82 21.70 -6.79
C VAL A 240 -25.47 20.34 -6.53
N GLY A 241 -25.90 19.64 -7.58
CA GLY A 241 -26.53 18.35 -7.43
C GLY A 241 -25.57 17.21 -7.07
N GLY A 242 -24.33 17.28 -7.55
CA GLY A 242 -23.34 16.20 -7.40
C GLY A 242 -22.41 16.33 -6.19
N LEU A 243 -22.32 17.51 -5.57
CA LEU A 243 -21.50 17.76 -4.38
C LEU A 243 -22.34 17.70 -3.10
N GLY A 244 -22.09 16.68 -2.29
CA GLY A 244 -22.75 16.50 -0.99
C GLY A 244 -22.06 17.22 0.15
N VAL A 245 -20.72 17.17 0.18
CA VAL A 245 -19.91 17.65 1.31
C VAL A 245 -18.60 18.28 0.84
N ILE A 246 -18.26 19.42 1.43
CA ILE A 246 -16.93 20.04 1.37
C ILE A 246 -16.28 19.91 2.74
N VAL A 247 -15.10 19.31 2.79
CA VAL A 247 -14.27 19.23 3.99
C VAL A 247 -13.12 20.24 3.90
N PRO A 248 -13.00 21.18 4.86
CA PRO A 248 -11.93 22.17 4.89
C PRO A 248 -10.54 21.56 5.07
N VAL A 249 -9.58 21.96 4.23
CA VAL A 249 -8.14 21.67 4.39
C VAL A 249 -7.32 22.96 4.34
N ARG A 250 -6.09 22.90 4.85
CA ARG A 250 -5.12 24.01 4.84
C ARG A 250 -4.12 23.82 3.71
N SER A 251 -3.83 24.90 2.98
CA SER A 251 -2.68 24.93 2.08
C SER A 251 -1.41 25.30 2.86
N PRO A 252 -0.28 24.59 2.67
CA PRO A 252 1.01 24.95 3.26
C PRO A 252 1.53 26.31 2.78
N ASP A 253 1.23 26.65 1.52
CA ASP A 253 1.55 27.95 0.91
C ASP A 253 0.35 28.40 0.07
N PRO A 254 -0.65 29.07 0.69
CA PRO A 254 -1.86 29.50 0.00
C PRO A 254 -1.61 30.46 -1.17
N SER A 255 -0.44 31.11 -1.22
CA SER A 255 -0.08 32.07 -2.27
C SER A 255 0.46 31.41 -3.53
N ARG A 256 0.93 30.17 -3.43
CA ARG A 256 1.57 29.44 -4.55
C ARG A 256 0.91 28.10 -4.87
N LEU A 257 0.19 27.52 -3.92
CA LEU A 257 -0.39 26.19 -4.03
C LEU A 257 -1.84 26.20 -3.57
N HIS A 258 -2.74 25.90 -4.51
CA HIS A 258 -4.10 25.54 -4.16
C HIS A 258 -4.17 24.04 -3.86
N VAL A 259 -4.82 23.67 -2.76
CA VAL A 259 -4.95 22.27 -2.32
C VAL A 259 -6.41 21.86 -2.42
N SER A 260 -6.68 20.82 -3.20
CA SER A 260 -8.01 20.21 -3.32
C SER A 260 -7.90 18.71 -3.64
N GLY A 261 -8.98 17.97 -3.42
CA GLY A 261 -9.04 16.57 -3.81
C GLY A 261 -10.45 15.98 -3.73
N SER A 262 -10.68 14.98 -4.59
CA SER A 262 -11.91 14.19 -4.67
C SER A 262 -11.57 12.71 -4.60
N PHE A 263 -12.52 11.92 -4.11
CA PHE A 263 -12.26 10.54 -3.71
C PHE A 263 -13.28 9.59 -4.32
N HIS A 264 -12.80 8.45 -4.81
CA HIS A 264 -13.65 7.41 -5.37
C HIS A 264 -14.43 6.69 -4.25
N GLU A 265 -13.76 6.46 -3.12
CA GLU A 265 -14.27 5.80 -1.92
C GLU A 265 -15.29 6.66 -1.14
N ALA A 266 -15.32 7.97 -1.36
CA ALA A 266 -16.25 8.90 -0.72
C ALA A 266 -16.94 9.80 -1.77
N PRO A 267 -17.90 9.26 -2.52
CA PRO A 267 -18.58 9.98 -3.59
C PRO A 267 -19.30 11.23 -3.08
N GLY A 268 -19.07 12.37 -3.74
CA GLY A 268 -19.68 13.66 -3.38
C GLY A 268 -18.91 14.45 -2.31
N LEU A 269 -17.78 13.93 -1.83
CA LEU A 269 -16.84 14.63 -0.96
C LEU A 269 -15.78 15.39 -1.76
N VAL A 270 -15.54 16.65 -1.40
CA VAL A 270 -14.40 17.43 -1.88
C VAL A 270 -13.62 17.96 -0.68
N ALA A 271 -12.34 17.62 -0.61
CA ALA A 271 -11.38 18.32 0.24
C ALA A 271 -10.97 19.61 -0.48
N LEU A 272 -11.05 20.74 0.20
CA LEU A 272 -10.80 22.05 -0.42
C LEU A 272 -10.09 22.98 0.56
N ALA A 273 -9.07 23.69 0.10
CA ALA A 273 -8.54 24.88 0.77
C ALA A 273 -9.16 26.14 0.13
N LEU A 274 -9.40 27.19 0.92
CA LEU A 274 -9.68 28.50 0.35
C LEU A 274 -8.37 29.17 -0.10
N GLY A 275 -8.36 29.65 -1.34
CA GLY A 275 -7.28 30.45 -1.90
C GLY A 275 -7.79 31.69 -2.61
N GLU A 276 -7.04 32.18 -3.59
CA GLU A 276 -7.52 33.25 -4.47
C GLU A 276 -8.82 32.87 -5.17
N ARG A 277 -9.69 33.86 -5.42
CA ARG A 277 -11.07 33.65 -5.86
C ARG A 277 -11.19 32.68 -7.04
N MET A 278 -10.32 32.83 -8.04
CA MET A 278 -10.35 31.99 -9.24
C MET A 278 -9.67 30.65 -9.09
N ALA A 279 -8.65 30.55 -8.23
CA ALA A 279 -8.04 29.27 -7.90
C ALA A 279 -9.07 28.36 -7.21
N THR A 280 -9.84 28.90 -6.26
CA THR A 280 -10.91 28.15 -5.58
C THR A 280 -12.03 27.77 -6.53
N ALA A 281 -12.49 28.70 -7.40
CA ALA A 281 -13.53 28.39 -8.39
C ALA A 281 -13.08 27.33 -9.41
N GLU A 282 -11.84 27.43 -9.91
CA GLU A 282 -11.25 26.43 -10.79
C GLU A 282 -11.16 25.07 -10.11
N ALA A 283 -10.71 25.04 -8.85
CA ALA A 283 -10.64 23.80 -8.08
C ALA A 283 -12.01 23.15 -7.91
N LEU A 284 -13.06 23.91 -7.59
CA LEU A 284 -14.43 23.37 -7.51
C LEU A 284 -14.89 22.74 -8.83
N VAL A 285 -14.60 23.38 -9.97
CA VAL A 285 -14.90 22.83 -11.31
C VAL A 285 -14.08 21.58 -11.59
N HIS A 286 -12.80 21.59 -11.25
CA HIS A 286 -11.88 20.47 -11.43
C HIS A 286 -12.30 19.24 -10.61
N GLU A 287 -12.56 19.45 -9.33
CA GLU A 287 -12.97 18.40 -8.39
C GLU A 287 -14.35 17.86 -8.75
N TYR A 288 -15.28 18.72 -9.19
CA TYR A 288 -16.54 18.24 -9.74
C TYR A 288 -16.35 17.33 -10.96
N GLY A 289 -15.40 17.66 -11.84
CA GLY A 289 -15.01 16.77 -12.95
C GLY A 289 -14.61 15.38 -12.48
N HIS A 290 -13.82 15.28 -11.42
CA HIS A 290 -13.50 13.99 -10.80
C HIS A 290 -14.73 13.29 -10.25
N GLN A 291 -15.64 14.02 -9.59
CA GLN A 291 -16.88 13.45 -9.07
C GLN A 291 -17.76 12.89 -10.18
N LYS A 292 -17.97 13.62 -11.28
CA LYS A 292 -18.78 13.13 -12.40
C LYS A 292 -18.16 11.88 -13.03
N LEU A 293 -16.84 11.85 -13.25
CA LEU A 293 -16.16 10.66 -13.77
C LEU A 293 -16.23 9.47 -12.81
N ASN A 294 -15.99 9.69 -11.51
CA ASN A 294 -16.13 8.65 -10.48
C ASN A 294 -17.56 8.08 -10.41
N ALA A 295 -18.57 8.84 -10.81
CA ALA A 295 -19.94 8.34 -10.89
C ALA A 295 -20.18 7.45 -12.12
N LEU A 296 -19.39 7.62 -13.18
CA LEU A 296 -19.47 6.83 -14.43
C LEU A 296 -18.71 5.52 -14.34
N LEU A 297 -17.53 5.51 -13.71
CA LEU A 297 -16.63 4.35 -13.69
C LEU A 297 -17.25 3.05 -13.13
N PRO A 298 -18.14 3.08 -12.10
CA PRO A 298 -18.84 1.88 -11.66
C PRO A 298 -19.82 1.29 -12.69
N LEU A 299 -20.21 2.08 -13.70
CA LEU A 299 -21.13 1.67 -14.76
C LEU A 299 -20.38 1.13 -16.00
N ASP A 300 -19.20 1.68 -16.30
CA ASP A 300 -18.26 1.18 -17.32
C ASP A 300 -16.83 1.62 -16.96
N PRO A 301 -15.83 0.72 -16.96
CA PRO A 301 -14.46 1.05 -16.55
C PRO A 301 -13.71 2.01 -17.49
N LEU A 302 -14.24 2.30 -18.69
CA LEU A 302 -13.69 3.12 -19.79
C LEU A 302 -12.32 2.71 -20.34
N ILE A 303 -11.38 2.29 -19.49
CA ILE A 303 -10.12 1.66 -19.82
C ILE A 303 -10.23 0.18 -19.45
N ILE A 304 -9.93 -0.67 -20.42
CA ILE A 304 -9.79 -2.12 -20.25
C ILE A 304 -8.34 -2.39 -19.81
N ASP A 305 -8.17 -3.25 -18.81
CA ASP A 305 -6.87 -3.71 -18.31
C ASP A 305 -5.94 -2.59 -17.82
N ASP A 306 -6.48 -1.58 -17.12
CA ASP A 306 -5.62 -0.64 -16.39
C ASP A 306 -4.83 -1.42 -15.33
N THR A 307 -3.51 -1.50 -15.50
CA THR A 307 -2.63 -2.23 -14.58
C THR A 307 -2.45 -1.50 -13.26
N GLY A 308 -2.84 -0.21 -13.19
CA GLY A 308 -2.59 0.65 -12.04
C GLY A 308 -1.12 1.04 -11.88
N GLU A 309 -0.23 0.64 -12.81
CA GLU A 309 1.17 0.99 -12.76
C GLU A 309 1.38 2.46 -13.14
N ALA A 310 2.04 3.21 -12.25
CA ALA A 310 2.40 4.60 -12.50
C ALA A 310 3.64 4.67 -13.39
N VAL A 311 3.43 4.66 -14.72
CA VAL A 311 4.52 4.66 -15.72
C VAL A 311 4.30 5.64 -16.88
N HIS A 312 3.14 6.30 -16.95
CA HIS A 312 2.79 7.16 -18.07
C HIS A 312 3.10 8.63 -17.80
N TYR A 313 3.43 9.36 -18.86
CA TYR A 313 3.68 10.80 -18.81
C TYR A 313 2.41 11.58 -18.40
N SER A 314 2.59 12.61 -17.56
CA SER A 314 1.53 13.54 -17.16
C SER A 314 1.91 14.99 -17.48
N PRO A 315 1.16 15.73 -18.29
CA PRO A 315 1.42 17.14 -18.58
C PRO A 315 1.30 18.11 -17.39
N TRP A 316 0.80 17.63 -16.24
CA TRP A 316 0.50 18.44 -15.06
C TRP A 316 1.45 18.21 -13.89
N ARG A 317 2.26 17.15 -13.91
CA ARG A 317 3.10 16.73 -12.78
C ARG A 317 4.36 16.03 -13.26
N ASP A 318 5.43 16.12 -12.47
CA ASP A 318 6.72 15.50 -12.79
C ASP A 318 6.77 13.99 -12.52
N ASP A 319 5.86 13.44 -11.71
CA ASP A 319 5.76 12.02 -11.35
C ASP A 319 4.92 11.21 -12.36
N PRO A 320 5.28 9.93 -12.62
CA PRO A 320 4.49 9.04 -13.46
C PRO A 320 3.06 8.84 -12.98
N ARG A 321 2.12 8.61 -13.93
CA ARG A 321 0.72 8.29 -13.60
C ARG A 321 0.26 6.94 -14.16
N PRO A 322 -0.68 6.26 -13.48
CA PRO A 322 -1.46 5.19 -14.10
C PRO A 322 -2.44 5.77 -15.12
N LEU A 323 -2.94 4.93 -16.03
CA LEU A 323 -3.84 5.38 -17.10
C LEU A 323 -5.16 5.96 -16.56
N SER A 324 -5.76 5.35 -15.53
CA SER A 324 -6.91 5.92 -14.82
C SER A 324 -6.63 7.33 -14.29
N GLY A 325 -5.49 7.53 -13.62
CA GLY A 325 -5.08 8.83 -13.11
C GLY A 325 -4.89 9.89 -14.21
N LEU A 326 -4.48 9.46 -15.41
CA LEU A 326 -4.36 10.34 -16.57
C LEU A 326 -5.73 10.66 -17.20
N LEU A 327 -6.63 9.68 -17.31
CA LEU A 327 -8.02 9.88 -17.77
C LEU A 327 -8.76 10.88 -16.87
N HIS A 328 -8.60 10.74 -15.56
CA HIS A 328 -9.13 11.68 -14.58
C HIS A 328 -8.62 13.10 -14.81
N ALA A 329 -7.31 13.29 -15.00
CA ALA A 329 -6.74 14.61 -15.24
C ALA A 329 -7.26 15.22 -16.55
N VAL A 330 -7.23 14.45 -17.65
CA VAL A 330 -7.72 14.87 -18.96
C VAL A 330 -9.17 15.34 -18.88
N TYR A 331 -10.04 14.57 -18.23
CA TYR A 331 -11.45 14.94 -18.11
C TYR A 331 -11.67 16.19 -17.25
N SER A 332 -11.10 16.23 -16.04
CA SER A 332 -11.29 17.37 -15.14
C SER A 332 -10.74 18.67 -15.71
N PHE A 333 -9.57 18.63 -16.37
CA PHE A 333 -9.01 19.81 -17.03
C PHE A 333 -9.75 20.19 -18.32
N THR A 334 -10.49 19.28 -18.95
CA THR A 334 -11.42 19.65 -20.03
C THR A 334 -12.56 20.52 -19.48
N SER A 335 -13.12 20.17 -18.32
CA SER A 335 -14.13 21.00 -17.65
C SER A 335 -13.57 22.38 -17.24
N VAL A 336 -12.31 22.44 -16.79
CA VAL A 336 -11.60 23.70 -16.53
C VAL A 336 -11.45 24.53 -17.83
N ALA A 337 -11.05 23.90 -18.94
CA ALA A 337 -10.93 24.61 -20.22
C ALA A 337 -12.26 25.22 -20.67
N ASP A 338 -13.36 24.46 -20.57
CA ASP A 338 -14.70 24.94 -20.91
C ASP A 338 -15.15 26.10 -20.02
N PHE A 339 -14.84 26.05 -18.72
CA PHE A 339 -15.14 27.13 -17.77
C PHE A 339 -14.39 28.43 -18.10
N TYR A 340 -13.08 28.38 -18.30
CA TYR A 340 -12.31 29.58 -18.67
C TYR A 340 -12.68 30.11 -20.07
N ARG A 341 -13.02 29.22 -21.01
CA ARG A 341 -13.55 29.64 -22.32
C ARG A 341 -14.86 30.40 -22.16
N ALA A 342 -15.80 29.88 -21.35
CA ALA A 342 -17.07 30.57 -21.06
C ALA A 342 -16.87 31.91 -20.34
N LEU A 343 -15.82 32.04 -19.54
CA LEU A 343 -15.46 33.30 -18.88
C LEU A 343 -15.05 34.40 -19.88
N LEU A 344 -14.46 34.04 -21.03
CA LEU A 344 -14.16 35.00 -22.09
C LEU A 344 -15.42 35.59 -22.74
N ASP A 345 -16.52 34.84 -22.71
CA ASP A 345 -17.83 35.29 -23.22
C ASP A 345 -18.58 36.16 -22.18
N THR A 346 -18.09 36.23 -20.94
CA THR A 346 -18.69 36.98 -19.83
C THR A 346 -17.66 37.89 -19.13
N PRO A 347 -17.05 38.87 -19.82
CA PRO A 347 -15.89 39.63 -19.33
C PRO A 347 -16.16 40.46 -18.05
N ASP A 348 -17.42 40.81 -17.80
CA ASP A 348 -17.83 41.53 -16.58
C ASP A 348 -17.95 40.61 -15.35
N VAL A 349 -17.99 39.29 -15.57
CA VAL A 349 -18.10 38.27 -14.53
C VAL A 349 -16.69 37.88 -14.09
N GLY A 350 -16.38 38.10 -12.81
CA GLY A 350 -15.10 37.66 -12.21
C GLY A 350 -14.00 38.73 -12.13
N GLY A 351 -14.08 39.83 -12.89
CA GLY A 351 -13.20 41.00 -12.75
C GLY A 351 -11.71 40.72 -13.00
N LEU A 352 -11.39 39.77 -13.87
CA LEU A 352 -10.02 39.34 -14.16
C LEU A 352 -9.44 40.04 -15.38
N ASP A 353 -8.10 40.09 -15.43
CA ASP A 353 -7.38 40.45 -16.65
C ASP A 353 -7.68 39.42 -17.77
N PRO A 354 -8.29 39.82 -18.90
CA PRO A 354 -8.55 38.92 -20.03
C PRO A 354 -7.29 38.22 -20.53
N ARG A 355 -6.11 38.86 -20.42
CA ARG A 355 -4.83 38.24 -20.77
C ARG A 355 -4.52 37.04 -19.89
N HIS A 356 -4.85 37.08 -18.60
CA HIS A 356 -4.68 35.94 -17.70
C HIS A 356 -5.60 34.79 -18.07
N VAL A 357 -6.88 35.07 -18.33
CA VAL A 357 -7.89 34.09 -18.75
C VAL A 357 -7.44 33.38 -20.04
N VAL A 358 -7.07 34.13 -21.08
CA VAL A 358 -6.56 33.60 -22.36
C VAL A 358 -5.31 32.73 -22.15
N ASN A 359 -4.35 33.19 -21.33
CA ASN A 359 -3.14 32.43 -21.03
C ASN A 359 -3.45 31.10 -20.31
N ARG A 360 -4.40 31.11 -19.35
CA ARG A 360 -4.77 29.92 -18.58
C ARG A 360 -5.45 28.87 -19.45
N VAL A 361 -6.49 29.25 -20.21
CA VAL A 361 -7.20 28.30 -21.08
C VAL A 361 -6.31 27.77 -22.20
N TYR A 362 -5.44 28.61 -22.80
CA TYR A 362 -4.48 28.16 -23.81
C TYR A 362 -3.55 27.07 -23.24
N ARG A 363 -2.99 27.29 -22.04
CA ARG A 363 -2.15 26.29 -21.36
C ARG A 363 -2.91 24.99 -21.13
N VAL A 364 -4.12 25.07 -20.57
CA VAL A 364 -4.93 23.89 -20.22
C VAL A 364 -5.29 23.09 -21.46
N VAL A 365 -5.79 23.73 -22.54
CA VAL A 365 -6.11 23.08 -23.82
C VAL A 365 -4.91 22.30 -24.36
N ARG A 366 -3.72 22.91 -24.32
CA ARG A 366 -2.50 22.26 -24.81
C ARG A 366 -2.08 21.07 -23.93
N GLN A 367 -2.16 21.20 -22.61
CA GLN A 367 -1.89 20.09 -21.68
C GLN A 367 -2.89 18.93 -21.86
N VAL A 368 -4.18 19.22 -22.02
CA VAL A 368 -5.20 18.19 -22.25
C VAL A 368 -4.94 17.43 -23.56
N ARG A 369 -4.51 18.12 -24.63
CA ARG A 369 -4.11 17.45 -25.88
C ARG A 369 -2.91 16.53 -25.70
N ASP A 370 -1.89 16.95 -24.95
CA ASP A 370 -0.74 16.08 -24.64
C ASP A 370 -1.21 14.82 -23.88
N GLY A 371 -2.09 14.97 -22.90
CA GLY A 371 -2.65 13.86 -22.12
C GLY A 371 -3.54 12.92 -22.95
N LEU A 372 -4.38 13.47 -23.86
CA LEU A 372 -5.19 12.69 -24.80
C LEU A 372 -4.32 11.88 -25.77
N SER A 373 -3.20 12.46 -26.22
CA SER A 373 -2.25 11.76 -27.08
C SER A 373 -1.63 10.56 -26.34
N GLU A 374 -1.24 10.75 -25.08
CA GLU A 374 -0.67 9.68 -24.25
C GLU A 374 -1.71 8.58 -23.98
N LEU A 375 -2.94 8.94 -23.59
CA LEU A 375 -4.03 7.98 -23.38
C LEU A 375 -4.33 7.14 -24.62
N ARG A 376 -4.42 7.76 -25.80
CA ARG A 376 -4.69 7.03 -27.05
C ARG A 376 -3.54 6.11 -27.45
N ALA A 377 -2.31 6.45 -27.10
CA ALA A 377 -1.15 5.63 -27.40
C ALA A 377 -1.03 4.40 -26.48
N ALA A 378 -1.43 4.53 -25.22
CA ALA A 378 -1.17 3.52 -24.19
C ALA A 378 -2.40 2.71 -23.73
N ALA A 379 -3.60 3.31 -23.71
CA ALA A 379 -4.79 2.67 -23.15
C ALA A 379 -5.49 1.74 -24.14
N THR A 380 -5.99 0.60 -23.65
CA THR A 380 -7.06 -0.14 -24.33
C THR A 380 -8.38 0.45 -23.84
N LEU A 381 -9.17 1.08 -24.69
CA LEU A 381 -10.44 1.68 -24.30
C LEU A 381 -11.61 0.71 -24.51
N SER A 382 -12.59 0.72 -23.61
CA SER A 382 -13.89 0.08 -23.87
C SER A 382 -14.62 0.78 -25.02
N PRO A 383 -15.63 0.18 -25.65
CA PRO A 383 -16.40 0.87 -26.69
C PRO A 383 -17.01 2.19 -26.22
N LEU A 384 -17.44 2.25 -24.95
CA LEU A 384 -17.93 3.46 -24.31
C LEU A 384 -16.78 4.40 -23.92
N GLY A 385 -15.64 3.88 -23.47
CA GLY A 385 -14.42 4.64 -23.22
C GLY A 385 -13.89 5.36 -24.46
N ALA A 386 -13.88 4.70 -25.61
CA ALA A 386 -13.51 5.30 -26.89
C ALA A 386 -14.46 6.45 -27.25
N ALA A 387 -15.78 6.23 -27.14
CA ALA A 387 -16.76 7.28 -27.37
C ALA A 387 -16.61 8.47 -26.41
N PHE A 388 -16.29 8.21 -25.14
CA PHE A 388 -16.04 9.24 -24.14
C PHE A 388 -14.78 10.06 -24.46
N VAL A 389 -13.67 9.40 -24.79
CA VAL A 389 -12.41 10.07 -25.17
C VAL A 389 -12.57 10.89 -26.46
N ASP A 390 -13.34 10.39 -27.42
CA ASP A 390 -13.68 11.14 -28.63
C ASP A 390 -14.53 12.37 -28.33
N ALA A 391 -15.53 12.24 -27.45
CA ALA A 391 -16.35 13.37 -26.99
C ALA A 391 -15.51 14.44 -26.27
N VAL A 392 -14.59 14.03 -25.40
CA VAL A 392 -13.64 14.93 -24.74
C VAL A 392 -12.72 15.63 -25.74
N THR A 393 -12.24 14.90 -26.76
CA THR A 393 -11.42 15.49 -27.83
C THR A 393 -12.18 16.53 -28.61
N ALA A 394 -13.42 16.24 -29.02
CA ALA A 394 -14.27 17.16 -29.75
C ALA A 394 -14.54 18.46 -28.95
N ARG A 395 -14.73 18.35 -27.62
CA ARG A 395 -14.86 19.53 -26.73
C ARG A 395 -13.61 20.40 -26.75
N ILE A 396 -12.44 19.79 -26.63
CA ILE A 396 -11.16 20.52 -26.65
C ILE A 396 -10.89 21.18 -28.00
N ASP A 397 -11.21 20.50 -29.11
CA ASP A 397 -11.03 21.08 -30.44
C ASP A 397 -12.01 22.22 -30.71
N ALA A 398 -13.26 22.11 -30.24
CA ALA A 398 -14.22 23.21 -30.28
C ALA A 398 -13.75 24.42 -29.46
N CYS A 399 -13.19 24.17 -28.26
CA CYS A 399 -12.62 25.21 -27.40
C CYS A 399 -11.43 25.90 -28.08
N ASP A 400 -10.48 25.16 -28.64
CA ASP A 400 -9.29 25.72 -29.30
C ASP A 400 -9.65 26.48 -30.60
N GLY A 401 -10.66 26.02 -31.34
CA GLY A 401 -11.06 26.62 -32.63
C GLY A 401 -11.58 28.05 -32.52
N VAL A 402 -12.10 28.43 -31.34
CA VAL A 402 -12.62 29.78 -31.07
C VAL A 402 -11.74 30.60 -30.12
N LEU A 403 -10.64 30.00 -29.63
CA LEU A 403 -9.83 30.62 -28.60
C LEU A 403 -9.01 31.81 -29.14
N PRO A 404 -9.03 32.99 -28.50
CA PRO A 404 -8.12 34.07 -28.85
C PRO A 404 -6.66 33.64 -28.68
N ALA A 405 -5.81 34.00 -29.65
CA ALA A 405 -4.39 33.71 -29.54
C ALA A 405 -3.78 34.54 -28.38
N PRO A 406 -3.02 33.91 -27.46
CA PRO A 406 -2.25 34.66 -26.48
C PRO A 406 -1.26 35.61 -27.16
N ALA A 407 -0.85 36.66 -26.43
CA ALA A 407 0.26 37.51 -26.88
C ALA A 407 1.48 36.64 -27.23
N SER A 408 2.17 36.97 -28.34
CA SER A 408 3.19 36.08 -28.90
C SER A 408 4.30 35.69 -27.91
N GLY A 409 4.66 36.59 -26.98
CA GLY A 409 5.59 36.30 -25.89
C GLY A 409 5.06 35.30 -24.88
N ASP A 410 3.81 35.43 -24.44
CA ASP A 410 3.17 34.51 -23.50
C ASP A 410 2.99 33.12 -24.11
N ARG A 411 2.56 33.06 -25.38
CA ARG A 411 2.44 31.81 -26.14
C ARG A 411 3.78 31.08 -26.19
N ARG A 412 4.84 31.75 -26.63
CA ARG A 412 6.20 31.16 -26.67
C ARG A 412 6.64 30.65 -25.31
N ARG A 413 6.39 31.42 -24.24
CA ARG A 413 6.72 31.01 -22.88
C ARG A 413 5.98 29.74 -22.46
N ILE A 414 4.66 29.69 -22.64
CA ILE A 414 3.82 28.53 -22.26
C ILE A 414 4.25 27.28 -23.04
N ASP A 415 4.48 27.40 -24.35
CA ASP A 415 4.90 26.28 -25.19
C ASP A 415 6.32 25.80 -24.84
N ALA A 416 7.23 26.71 -24.50
CA ALA A 416 8.58 26.37 -24.05
C ALA A 416 8.58 25.67 -22.68
N GLU A 417 7.77 26.13 -21.72
CA GLU A 417 7.61 25.48 -20.41
C GLU A 417 7.12 24.03 -20.56
N ARG A 418 6.13 23.80 -21.42
CA ARG A 418 5.60 22.46 -21.74
C ARG A 418 6.65 21.57 -22.40
N ALA A 419 7.35 22.09 -23.41
CA ALA A 419 8.40 21.33 -24.09
C ALA A 419 9.55 20.97 -23.14
N ALA A 420 9.95 21.90 -22.27
CA ALA A 420 10.97 21.66 -21.25
C ALA A 420 10.51 20.60 -20.23
N HIS A 421 9.23 20.63 -19.81
CA HIS A 421 8.66 19.59 -18.94
C HIS A 421 8.74 18.20 -19.60
N ARG A 422 8.31 18.10 -20.87
CA ARG A 422 8.40 16.85 -21.64
C ARG A 422 9.84 16.38 -21.81
N ALA A 423 10.78 17.27 -22.13
CA ALA A 423 12.19 16.92 -22.28
C ALA A 423 12.79 16.36 -20.97
N ARG A 424 12.51 16.99 -19.83
CA ARG A 424 12.92 16.48 -18.50
C ARG A 424 12.29 15.12 -18.17
N TRP A 425 11.09 14.85 -18.66
CA TRP A 425 10.45 13.55 -18.52
C TRP A 425 11.16 12.49 -19.37
N ASP A 426 11.36 12.76 -20.66
CA ASP A 426 11.99 11.83 -21.60
C ASP A 426 13.45 11.53 -21.21
N GLU A 427 14.17 12.49 -20.63
CA GLU A 427 15.52 12.29 -20.07
C GLU A 427 15.51 11.33 -18.88
N ARG A 428 14.51 11.43 -17.99
CA ARG A 428 14.35 10.55 -16.82
C ARG A 428 13.75 9.18 -17.18
N HIS A 429 13.03 9.10 -18.31
CA HIS A 429 12.31 7.91 -18.75
C HIS A 429 12.61 7.65 -20.23
N PRO A 430 13.86 7.26 -20.58
CA PRO A 430 14.24 7.05 -21.96
C PRO A 430 13.29 6.04 -22.62
N ALA A 431 12.69 6.47 -23.72
CA ALA A 431 11.71 5.67 -24.43
C ALA A 431 12.33 4.34 -24.87
N VAL A 432 11.85 3.23 -24.31
CA VAL A 432 12.04 1.92 -24.93
C VAL A 432 11.13 1.91 -26.15
N PRO A 433 11.65 1.79 -27.39
CA PRO A 433 10.81 1.85 -28.57
C PRO A 433 9.69 0.81 -28.52
N VAL A 434 8.47 1.31 -28.36
CA VAL A 434 7.25 0.52 -28.50
C VAL A 434 7.09 0.24 -29.98
N ALA A 435 7.80 -0.77 -30.50
CA ALA A 435 7.33 -1.40 -31.72
C ALA A 435 5.92 -1.91 -31.40
N SER A 436 4.93 -1.32 -32.05
CA SER A 436 3.53 -1.73 -32.06
C SER A 436 3.45 -3.18 -32.53
N THR A 437 3.69 -4.12 -31.62
CA THR A 437 3.49 -5.54 -31.86
C THR A 437 2.26 -5.92 -31.06
N GLU A 438 1.16 -5.97 -31.82
CA GLU A 438 -0.06 -6.73 -31.58
C GLU A 438 -0.36 -7.01 -30.11
N ARG A 439 -1.14 -6.10 -29.51
CA ARG A 439 -2.01 -6.46 -28.39
C ARG A 439 -3.09 -7.39 -28.98
N SER A 440 -2.75 -8.65 -29.21
CA SER A 440 -3.78 -9.66 -29.44
C SER A 440 -4.36 -10.00 -28.07
N ALA A 441 -5.42 -9.30 -27.68
CA ALA A 441 -6.48 -9.99 -26.96
C ALA A 441 -6.87 -11.14 -27.89
N ARG A 442 -6.42 -12.36 -27.59
CA ARG A 442 -6.79 -13.56 -28.34
C ARG A 442 -8.32 -13.63 -28.29
N THR A 443 -8.98 -13.31 -29.40
CA THR A 443 -10.43 -13.45 -29.57
C THR A 443 -10.81 -14.87 -30.04
N GLY A 444 -9.84 -15.79 -30.06
CA GLY A 444 -10.03 -17.20 -30.40
C GLY A 444 -9.79 -18.13 -29.20
N PRO A 445 -10.36 -19.34 -29.23
CA PRO A 445 -10.17 -20.33 -28.18
C PRO A 445 -8.69 -20.72 -28.04
N HIS A 446 -8.27 -21.02 -26.82
CA HIS A 446 -6.93 -21.56 -26.53
C HIS A 446 -6.67 -22.85 -27.29
N ASP A 447 -5.40 -23.10 -27.62
CA ASP A 447 -4.98 -24.39 -28.16
C ASP A 447 -5.23 -25.54 -27.15
N ALA A 448 -5.22 -26.78 -27.65
CA ALA A 448 -5.54 -27.95 -26.84
C ALA A 448 -4.58 -28.15 -25.66
N ALA A 449 -3.30 -27.84 -25.85
CA ALA A 449 -2.29 -27.93 -24.80
C ALA A 449 -2.56 -26.94 -23.66
N THR A 450 -2.85 -25.68 -24.01
CA THR A 450 -3.23 -24.63 -23.05
C THR A 450 -4.50 -25.01 -22.30
N CYS A 451 -5.54 -25.49 -22.99
CA CYS A 451 -6.77 -25.95 -22.34
C CYS A 451 -6.51 -27.08 -21.33
N ALA A 452 -5.66 -28.03 -21.68
CA ALA A 452 -5.30 -29.14 -20.81
C ALA A 452 -4.46 -28.67 -19.60
N THR A 453 -3.52 -27.76 -19.80
CA THR A 453 -2.72 -27.13 -18.72
C THR A 453 -3.60 -26.37 -17.74
N LEU A 454 -4.48 -25.49 -18.22
CA LEU A 454 -5.37 -24.71 -17.36
C LEU A 454 -6.31 -25.61 -16.55
N HIS A 455 -6.84 -26.67 -17.18
CA HIS A 455 -7.65 -27.66 -16.50
C HIS A 455 -6.87 -28.41 -15.40
N ALA A 456 -5.63 -28.83 -15.69
CA ALA A 456 -4.78 -29.51 -14.70
C ALA A 456 -4.47 -28.63 -13.48
N LEU A 457 -4.38 -27.30 -13.67
CA LEU A 457 -4.12 -26.32 -12.62
C LEU A 457 -5.38 -25.74 -11.97
N GLY A 458 -6.57 -26.20 -12.37
CA GLY A 458 -7.85 -25.69 -11.84
C GLY A 458 -8.15 -24.24 -12.20
N LEU A 459 -7.53 -23.70 -13.25
CA LEU A 459 -7.74 -22.33 -13.71
C LEU A 459 -8.93 -22.23 -14.69
N PRO A 460 -9.58 -21.05 -14.78
CA PRO A 460 -10.65 -20.81 -15.74
C PRO A 460 -10.21 -21.07 -17.18
N LYS A 461 -11.12 -21.58 -18.03
CA LYS A 461 -10.81 -21.90 -19.44
C LYS A 461 -10.48 -20.67 -20.28
N ASP A 462 -10.92 -19.49 -19.84
CA ASP A 462 -10.70 -18.18 -20.44
C ASP A 462 -9.54 -17.41 -19.78
N TRP A 463 -8.83 -18.04 -18.84
CA TRP A 463 -7.65 -17.43 -18.22
C TRP A 463 -6.60 -17.05 -19.27
N ASP A 464 -5.97 -15.90 -19.10
CA ASP A 464 -4.91 -15.41 -19.98
C ASP A 464 -3.74 -14.78 -19.18
N LEU A 465 -2.75 -14.29 -19.92
CA LEU A 465 -1.53 -13.73 -19.35
C LEU A 465 -1.60 -12.24 -19.01
N SER A 466 -2.76 -11.58 -19.16
CA SER A 466 -2.90 -10.13 -19.00
C SER A 466 -2.47 -9.62 -17.61
N SER A 467 -2.56 -10.46 -16.58
CA SER A 467 -2.09 -10.15 -15.21
C SER A 467 -0.57 -10.30 -15.02
N ILE A 468 0.13 -10.84 -16.02
CA ILE A 468 1.55 -11.22 -15.96
C ILE A 468 2.40 -10.43 -16.95
N VAL A 469 2.05 -10.47 -18.24
CA VAL A 469 2.93 -9.94 -19.29
C VAL A 469 3.11 -8.44 -19.17
N ARG A 470 4.34 -7.99 -19.43
CA ARG A 470 4.77 -6.58 -19.43
C ARG A 470 4.62 -5.86 -18.08
N ARG A 471 4.41 -6.58 -16.98
CA ARG A 471 4.36 -6.02 -15.62
C ARG A 471 5.65 -6.32 -14.87
N TRP A 472 6.14 -5.34 -14.11
CA TRP A 472 7.27 -5.54 -13.19
C TRP A 472 6.86 -6.30 -11.94
N TYR A 473 5.58 -6.18 -11.56
CA TYR A 473 5.00 -6.76 -10.34
C TYR A 473 3.69 -7.48 -10.65
N PRO A 474 3.75 -8.60 -11.39
CA PRO A 474 2.54 -9.32 -11.70
C PRO A 474 2.01 -10.10 -10.50
N GLY A 475 0.68 -10.17 -10.41
CA GLY A 475 0.02 -11.23 -9.67
C GLY A 475 -0.02 -12.49 -10.54
N ASP A 476 0.81 -13.46 -10.21
CA ASP A 476 0.92 -14.71 -10.97
C ASP A 476 0.03 -15.81 -10.35
N SER A 477 -1.22 -15.85 -10.80
CA SER A 477 -2.18 -16.89 -10.39
C SER A 477 -1.81 -18.29 -10.89
N LEU A 478 -1.00 -18.40 -11.96
CA LEU A 478 -0.53 -19.68 -12.49
C LEU A 478 0.48 -20.32 -11.53
N LEU A 479 1.47 -19.53 -11.09
CA LEU A 479 2.44 -19.95 -10.08
C LEU A 479 1.77 -20.28 -8.74
N GLU A 480 0.80 -19.48 -8.30
CA GLU A 480 0.06 -19.80 -7.06
C GLU A 480 -0.72 -21.13 -7.17
N SER A 481 -1.34 -21.43 -8.33
CA SER A 481 -1.95 -22.74 -8.58
C SER A 481 -0.93 -23.88 -8.52
N VAL A 482 0.26 -23.71 -9.10
CA VAL A 482 1.33 -24.72 -9.03
C VAL A 482 1.78 -24.94 -7.58
N ARG A 483 2.01 -23.87 -6.82
CA ARG A 483 2.40 -23.95 -5.40
C ARG A 483 1.33 -24.64 -4.56
N ALA A 484 0.05 -24.45 -4.88
CA ALA A 484 -1.06 -25.10 -4.18
C ALA A 484 -1.11 -26.63 -4.35
N LEU A 485 -0.48 -27.19 -5.39
CA LEU A 485 -0.44 -28.64 -5.63
C LEU A 485 0.49 -29.40 -4.66
N ARG A 486 1.38 -28.70 -3.94
CA ARG A 486 2.36 -29.30 -3.00
C ARG A 486 3.14 -30.47 -3.61
N LEU A 487 3.69 -30.24 -4.80
CA LEU A 487 4.44 -31.24 -5.55
C LEU A 487 5.71 -31.70 -4.81
N PRO A 488 6.11 -32.98 -4.95
CA PRO A 488 7.35 -33.46 -4.38
C PRO A 488 8.55 -32.81 -5.06
N ARG A 489 9.60 -32.52 -4.27
CA ARG A 489 10.81 -31.82 -4.73
C ARG A 489 11.89 -32.74 -5.32
N ASP A 490 11.56 -34.00 -5.51
CA ASP A 490 12.48 -35.03 -6.05
C ASP A 490 12.39 -35.17 -7.57
N GLY A 491 11.78 -34.20 -8.26
CA GLY A 491 11.63 -34.19 -9.72
C GLY A 491 10.59 -35.18 -10.27
N THR A 492 9.83 -35.88 -9.42
CA THR A 492 8.87 -36.91 -9.86
C THR A 492 7.54 -36.36 -10.41
N ALA A 493 7.35 -35.03 -10.47
CA ALA A 493 6.11 -34.39 -10.91
C ALA A 493 5.85 -34.42 -12.43
N ALA A 494 6.52 -35.29 -13.18
CA ALA A 494 6.56 -35.30 -14.65
C ALA A 494 5.20 -35.48 -15.36
N ASP A 495 4.15 -35.88 -14.62
CA ASP A 495 2.82 -36.19 -15.17
C ASP A 495 1.73 -35.18 -14.76
N VAL A 496 2.07 -34.09 -14.05
CA VAL A 496 1.09 -33.09 -13.61
C VAL A 496 0.54 -32.26 -14.77
N LEU A 497 1.40 -31.96 -15.76
CA LEU A 497 1.07 -31.15 -16.92
C LEU A 497 1.25 -31.94 -18.23
N PRO A 498 0.53 -31.59 -19.31
CA PRO A 498 0.78 -32.13 -20.63
C PRO A 498 2.24 -31.91 -21.07
N LYS A 499 2.85 -32.92 -21.71
CA LYS A 499 4.18 -32.77 -22.30
C LYS A 499 4.10 -31.87 -23.53
N THR A 500 4.80 -30.74 -23.49
CA THR A 500 4.91 -29.78 -24.60
C THR A 500 6.38 -29.60 -24.99
N VAL A 501 6.67 -29.10 -26.20
CA VAL A 501 8.03 -28.71 -26.59
C VAL A 501 8.28 -27.25 -26.18
N PRO A 502 9.44 -26.90 -25.59
CA PRO A 502 9.76 -25.52 -25.27
C PRO A 502 9.62 -24.58 -26.48
N GLY A 503 8.89 -23.48 -26.30
CA GLY A 503 8.67 -22.44 -27.30
C GLY A 503 7.41 -22.61 -28.16
N GLU A 504 6.67 -23.72 -28.04
CA GLU A 504 5.44 -23.94 -28.82
C GLU A 504 4.25 -23.10 -28.32
N SER A 505 4.13 -22.90 -27.01
CA SER A 505 3.01 -22.13 -26.43
C SER A 505 3.37 -21.55 -25.07
N LEU A 506 3.15 -20.25 -24.90
CA LEU A 506 3.60 -19.48 -23.76
C LEU A 506 2.99 -19.91 -22.41
N ILE A 507 1.69 -20.22 -22.37
CA ILE A 507 1.01 -20.62 -21.11
C ILE A 507 1.51 -21.99 -20.65
N PRO A 508 1.53 -23.05 -21.49
CA PRO A 508 2.14 -24.32 -21.13
C PRO A 508 3.62 -24.22 -20.75
N ASP A 509 4.42 -23.41 -21.45
CA ASP A 509 5.84 -23.24 -21.11
C ASP A 509 6.03 -22.60 -19.75
N LEU A 510 5.28 -21.54 -19.44
CA LEU A 510 5.34 -20.88 -18.15
C LEU A 510 4.89 -21.82 -17.02
N ALA A 511 3.80 -22.56 -17.22
CA ALA A 511 3.32 -23.56 -16.25
C ALA A 511 4.35 -24.66 -16.00
N ALA A 512 4.96 -25.20 -17.07
CA ALA A 512 6.01 -26.21 -16.97
C ALA A 512 7.27 -25.67 -16.28
N ALA A 513 7.63 -24.40 -16.54
CA ALA A 513 8.73 -23.73 -15.86
C ALA A 513 8.49 -23.64 -14.34
N HIS A 514 7.29 -23.20 -13.93
CA HIS A 514 6.92 -23.11 -12.52
C HIS A 514 6.89 -24.47 -11.83
N VAL A 515 6.35 -25.51 -12.48
CA VAL A 515 6.37 -26.88 -11.96
C VAL A 515 7.80 -27.36 -11.75
N ALA A 516 8.65 -27.23 -12.76
CA ALA A 516 10.06 -27.60 -12.66
C ALA A 516 10.78 -26.84 -11.53
N TYR A 517 10.52 -25.54 -11.40
CA TYR A 517 11.11 -24.70 -10.36
C TYR A 517 10.69 -25.12 -8.95
N VAL A 518 9.39 -25.38 -8.72
CA VAL A 518 8.87 -25.86 -7.43
C VAL A 518 9.37 -27.25 -7.09
N CYS A 519 9.66 -28.08 -8.10
CA CYS A 519 10.25 -29.40 -7.94
C CYS A 519 11.78 -29.40 -7.88
N GLU A 520 12.41 -28.22 -7.75
CA GLU A 520 13.87 -28.02 -7.71
C GLU A 520 14.63 -28.51 -8.96
N ASP A 521 13.93 -28.74 -10.09
CA ASP A 521 14.54 -28.93 -11.41
C ASP A 521 14.80 -27.58 -12.09
N TYR A 522 15.77 -26.85 -11.54
CA TYR A 522 16.11 -25.51 -12.00
C TYR A 522 16.69 -25.48 -13.41
N ARG A 523 17.22 -26.60 -13.92
CA ARG A 523 17.70 -26.71 -15.30
C ARG A 523 16.52 -26.66 -16.27
N THR A 524 15.52 -27.51 -16.07
CA THR A 524 14.31 -27.50 -16.89
C THR A 524 13.57 -26.17 -16.75
N ALA A 525 13.49 -25.61 -15.54
CA ALA A 525 12.90 -24.30 -15.31
C ALA A 525 13.59 -23.20 -16.12
N ALA A 526 14.93 -23.16 -16.12
CA ALA A 526 15.70 -22.17 -16.88
C ALA A 526 15.46 -22.27 -18.39
N VAL A 527 15.41 -23.48 -18.96
CA VAL A 527 15.11 -23.70 -20.38
C VAL A 527 13.71 -23.18 -20.74
N ARG A 528 12.71 -23.48 -19.91
CA ARG A 528 11.33 -23.04 -20.15
C ARG A 528 11.14 -21.53 -19.97
N TYR A 529 11.74 -20.93 -18.94
CA TYR A 529 11.70 -19.48 -18.80
C TYR A 529 12.43 -18.76 -19.94
N ALA A 530 13.54 -19.31 -20.45
CA ALA A 530 14.20 -18.79 -21.65
C ALA A 530 13.25 -18.82 -22.87
N ALA A 531 12.46 -19.89 -23.04
CA ALA A 531 11.43 -19.95 -24.07
C ALA A 531 10.35 -18.86 -23.87
N CYS A 532 9.89 -18.61 -22.64
CA CYS A 532 8.96 -17.53 -22.32
C CYS A 532 9.54 -16.14 -22.67
N VAL A 533 10.81 -15.89 -22.33
CA VAL A 533 11.52 -14.65 -22.70
C VAL A 533 11.61 -14.51 -24.22
N ASN A 534 11.92 -15.58 -24.96
CA ASN A 534 11.98 -15.52 -26.41
C ASN A 534 10.60 -15.23 -27.03
N HIS A 535 9.51 -15.69 -26.41
CA HIS A 535 8.15 -15.45 -26.86
C HIS A 535 7.68 -14.01 -26.58
N ASP A 536 8.00 -13.45 -25.41
CA ASP A 536 7.76 -12.04 -25.10
C ASP A 536 8.96 -11.41 -24.36
N PRO A 537 9.97 -10.92 -25.11
CA PRO A 537 11.19 -10.38 -24.52
C PRO A 537 10.97 -9.06 -23.78
N ARG A 538 9.75 -8.50 -23.82
CA ARG A 538 9.37 -7.26 -23.13
C ARG A 538 8.69 -7.50 -21.79
N SER A 539 8.55 -8.75 -21.37
CA SER A 539 8.00 -9.09 -20.07
C SER A 539 9.13 -9.16 -19.03
N PRO A 540 9.32 -8.14 -18.17
CA PRO A 540 10.42 -8.14 -17.20
C PRO A 540 10.30 -9.31 -16.20
N TYR A 541 9.07 -9.74 -15.90
CA TYR A 541 8.84 -10.91 -15.05
C TYR A 541 9.47 -12.20 -15.59
N PHE A 542 9.43 -12.44 -16.90
CA PHE A 542 10.06 -13.64 -17.48
C PHE A 542 11.59 -13.61 -17.36
N TRP A 543 12.19 -12.43 -17.55
CA TRP A 543 13.63 -12.22 -17.30
C TRP A 543 14.00 -12.49 -15.84
N GLN A 544 13.18 -12.01 -14.91
CA GLN A 544 13.37 -12.27 -13.47
C GLN A 544 13.29 -13.77 -13.17
N CYS A 545 12.23 -14.46 -13.59
CA CYS A 545 12.08 -15.91 -13.38
C CYS A 545 13.27 -16.70 -13.94
N TYR A 546 13.72 -16.34 -15.14
CA TYR A 546 14.91 -16.95 -15.75
C TYR A 546 16.18 -16.70 -14.92
N ALA A 547 16.42 -15.47 -14.47
CA ALA A 547 17.57 -15.13 -13.65
C ALA A 547 17.58 -15.89 -12.31
N PHE A 548 16.44 -16.06 -11.66
CA PHE A 548 16.36 -16.85 -10.42
C PHE A 548 16.60 -18.35 -10.65
N ALA A 549 16.21 -18.91 -11.81
CA ALA A 549 16.59 -20.27 -12.15
C ALA A 549 18.12 -20.41 -12.35
N LEU A 550 18.77 -19.43 -13.01
CA LEU A 550 20.24 -19.41 -13.14
C LEU A 550 20.94 -19.30 -11.79
N ARG A 551 20.37 -18.53 -10.87
CA ARG A 551 20.89 -18.34 -9.51
C ARG A 551 20.98 -19.67 -8.75
N HIS A 552 19.94 -20.51 -8.81
CA HIS A 552 19.95 -21.86 -8.24
C HIS A 552 20.94 -22.80 -8.93
N LEU A 553 21.24 -22.58 -10.21
CA LEU A 553 22.28 -23.31 -10.94
C LEU A 553 23.71 -22.82 -10.64
N GLY A 554 23.89 -21.90 -9.69
CA GLY A 554 25.20 -21.35 -9.31
C GLY A 554 25.74 -20.27 -10.25
N ARG A 555 24.96 -19.84 -11.25
CA ARG A 555 25.36 -18.82 -12.24
C ARG A 555 24.99 -17.42 -11.77
N ARG A 556 25.56 -17.03 -10.63
CA ARG A 556 25.14 -15.89 -9.81
C ARG A 556 25.39 -14.54 -10.48
N ASP A 557 26.57 -14.36 -11.06
CA ASP A 557 26.93 -13.12 -11.72
C ASP A 557 26.04 -12.85 -12.95
N GLU A 558 25.72 -13.91 -13.70
CA GLU A 558 24.82 -13.83 -14.83
C GLU A 558 23.39 -13.49 -14.40
N ALA A 559 22.90 -14.14 -13.33
CA ALA A 559 21.60 -13.84 -12.76
C ALA A 559 21.53 -12.37 -12.29
N LEU A 560 22.53 -11.90 -11.54
CA LEU A 560 22.57 -10.54 -11.02
C LEU A 560 22.67 -9.50 -12.15
N TYR A 561 23.43 -9.78 -13.21
CA TYR A 561 23.46 -8.94 -14.41
C TYR A 561 22.06 -8.81 -15.03
N ILE A 562 21.34 -9.92 -15.22
CA ILE A 562 19.98 -9.88 -15.78
C ILE A 562 19.05 -9.05 -14.89
N LEU A 563 19.05 -9.30 -13.58
CA LEU A 563 18.20 -8.59 -12.62
C LEU A 563 18.49 -7.08 -12.60
N THR A 564 19.74 -6.67 -12.85
CA THR A 564 20.18 -5.26 -12.79
C THR A 564 20.15 -4.56 -14.15
N HIS A 565 20.04 -5.29 -15.26
CA HIS A 565 20.06 -4.75 -16.62
C HIS A 565 18.81 -5.14 -17.45
N THR A 566 17.74 -5.60 -16.79
CA THR A 566 16.52 -6.10 -17.45
C THR A 566 15.96 -5.12 -18.49
N ALA A 567 15.89 -3.81 -18.18
CA ALA A 567 15.41 -2.80 -19.12
C ALA A 567 16.24 -2.73 -20.41
N THR A 568 17.57 -2.81 -20.29
CA THR A 568 18.49 -2.82 -21.44
C THR A 568 18.36 -4.10 -22.26
N LEU A 569 18.20 -5.25 -21.60
CA LEU A 569 18.01 -6.55 -22.26
C LEU A 569 16.70 -6.58 -23.06
N MET A 570 15.61 -6.08 -22.48
CA MET A 570 14.30 -5.94 -23.15
C MET A 570 14.37 -5.05 -24.40
N ALA A 571 15.16 -3.97 -24.35
CA ALA A 571 15.30 -3.03 -25.47
C ALA A 571 16.06 -3.64 -26.66
N ARG A 572 17.09 -4.44 -26.39
CA ARG A 572 17.97 -5.04 -27.41
C ARG A 572 17.44 -6.37 -27.98
N ARG A 573 16.45 -7.01 -27.34
CA ARG A 573 15.84 -8.29 -27.74
C ARG A 573 16.88 -9.41 -27.93
N PHE A 574 17.56 -9.78 -26.86
CA PHE A 574 18.53 -10.87 -26.90
C PHE A 574 17.84 -12.24 -26.92
N PRO A 575 18.02 -13.06 -27.97
CA PRO A 575 17.52 -14.43 -27.96
C PRO A 575 18.32 -15.27 -26.97
N LEU A 576 17.61 -16.02 -26.13
CA LEU A 576 18.20 -16.96 -25.17
C LEU A 576 18.26 -18.36 -25.76
N SER A 577 19.30 -19.12 -25.39
CA SER A 577 19.39 -20.54 -25.72
C SER A 577 18.29 -21.31 -24.98
N VAL A 578 17.60 -22.20 -25.70
CA VAL A 578 16.58 -23.12 -25.16
C VAL A 578 17.05 -24.58 -25.17
N ASP A 579 18.37 -24.79 -25.28
CA ASP A 579 19.01 -26.11 -25.19
C ASP A 579 19.45 -26.42 -23.74
N GLU A 580 19.89 -27.65 -23.47
CA GLU A 580 20.34 -28.07 -22.12
C GLU A 580 21.49 -27.21 -21.55
N ASP A 581 22.32 -26.66 -22.45
CA ASP A 581 23.35 -25.67 -22.17
C ASP A 581 22.75 -24.26 -22.25
N VAL A 582 21.92 -23.91 -21.27
CA VAL A 582 21.39 -22.55 -21.08
C VAL A 582 22.57 -21.56 -21.13
N ARG A 583 22.56 -20.55 -22.00
CA ARG A 583 23.67 -19.57 -22.15
C ARG A 583 23.12 -18.14 -22.23
N THR A 584 23.81 -17.20 -21.59
CA THR A 584 23.50 -15.75 -21.63
C THR A 584 24.53 -15.01 -22.50
N THR A 585 24.64 -13.69 -22.38
CA THR A 585 25.62 -12.89 -23.13
C THR A 585 27.02 -12.99 -22.52
N ALA A 586 28.06 -12.83 -23.34
CA ALA A 586 29.44 -12.76 -22.84
C ALA A 586 29.66 -11.63 -21.83
N GLU A 587 28.91 -10.53 -21.96
CA GLU A 587 28.88 -9.42 -21.00
C GLU A 587 28.39 -9.89 -19.62
N ALA A 588 27.29 -10.65 -19.58
CA ALA A 588 26.76 -11.20 -18.33
C ALA A 588 27.73 -12.17 -17.66
N MET A 589 28.45 -12.97 -18.45
CA MET A 589 29.46 -13.91 -17.95
C MET A 589 30.73 -13.22 -17.40
N ALA A 590 30.99 -11.98 -17.78
CA ALA A 590 32.16 -11.20 -17.35
C ALA A 590 31.82 -10.16 -16.28
N TRP A 591 30.54 -10.05 -15.89
CA TRP A 591 30.07 -9.07 -14.94
C TRP A 591 30.28 -9.54 -13.49
N GLY A 592 30.39 -8.61 -12.54
CA GLY A 592 30.54 -8.92 -11.12
C GLY A 592 30.54 -7.66 -10.25
N LEU A 593 30.22 -7.82 -8.97
CA LEU A 593 30.28 -6.74 -7.99
C LEU A 593 31.74 -6.31 -7.75
N ARG A 594 31.94 -5.00 -7.58
CA ARG A 594 33.24 -4.44 -7.21
C ARG A 594 33.32 -4.28 -5.69
N LEU A 595 34.20 -5.06 -5.06
CA LEU A 595 34.43 -5.04 -3.62
C LEU A 595 35.79 -4.40 -3.30
N PRO A 596 35.96 -3.74 -2.15
CA PRO A 596 37.25 -3.23 -1.72
C PRO A 596 38.30 -4.34 -1.57
N ASP A 597 39.53 -4.09 -2.03
CA ASP A 597 40.66 -5.04 -2.03
C ASP A 597 41.21 -5.40 -0.63
N GLY A 598 40.49 -5.04 0.45
CA GLY A 598 40.84 -5.41 1.83
C GLY A 598 41.89 -4.51 2.48
N ALA A 599 42.11 -3.29 1.97
CA ALA A 599 42.89 -2.29 2.71
C ALA A 599 42.20 -1.94 4.04
N GLU A 600 42.99 -1.72 5.10
CA GLU A 600 42.46 -1.20 6.36
C GLU A 600 41.73 0.14 6.10
N PRO A 601 40.51 0.31 6.60
CA PRO A 601 39.79 1.57 6.46
C PRO A 601 40.57 2.67 7.20
N ASP A 602 40.56 3.89 6.67
CA ASP A 602 41.16 5.04 7.36
C ASP A 602 40.58 5.11 8.79
N PRO A 603 41.41 5.09 9.86
CA PRO A 603 40.92 5.15 11.23
C PRO A 603 40.00 6.34 11.51
N ALA A 604 40.15 7.45 10.78
CA ALA A 604 39.28 8.62 10.88
C ALA A 604 37.91 8.42 10.20
N SER A 605 37.79 7.45 9.30
CA SER A 605 36.56 7.07 8.58
C SER A 605 35.72 5.98 9.29
N VAL A 606 36.30 5.30 10.29
CA VAL A 606 35.65 4.21 11.03
C VAL A 606 34.63 4.77 12.02
N ARG A 607 33.38 4.36 11.90
CA ARG A 607 32.34 4.73 12.87
C ARG A 607 32.54 4.01 14.21
N PRO A 608 32.26 4.67 15.35
CA PRO A 608 32.37 4.02 16.66
C PRO A 608 31.35 2.88 16.80
N VAL A 609 31.76 1.79 17.46
CA VAL A 609 30.87 0.70 17.87
C VAL A 609 29.95 1.21 18.97
N ASN A 610 28.65 1.01 18.82
CA ASN A 610 27.66 1.30 19.86
C ASN A 610 26.93 0.01 20.24
N LEU A 611 27.30 -0.57 21.38
CA LEU A 611 26.74 -1.84 21.85
C LEU A 611 25.88 -1.57 23.10
N PRO A 612 24.56 -1.86 23.09
CA PRO A 612 23.68 -1.54 24.20
C PRO A 612 23.77 -2.58 25.33
N VAL A 613 24.98 -2.90 25.79
CA VAL A 613 25.30 -3.88 26.84
C VAL A 613 26.08 -3.22 27.98
N THR A 614 26.24 -3.93 29.11
CA THR A 614 27.11 -3.43 30.19
C THR A 614 28.58 -3.55 29.81
N GLU A 615 29.44 -2.70 30.39
CA GLU A 615 30.90 -2.75 30.20
C GLU A 615 31.50 -4.14 30.55
N ALA A 616 30.88 -4.85 31.48
CA ALA A 616 31.29 -6.20 31.87
C ALA A 616 31.02 -7.23 30.76
N VAL A 617 29.91 -7.10 30.04
CA VAL A 617 29.54 -7.94 28.89
C VAL A 617 30.38 -7.56 27.68
N GLU A 618 30.57 -6.27 27.42
CA GLU A 618 31.39 -5.81 26.30
C GLU A 618 32.85 -6.33 26.42
N ARG A 619 33.44 -6.29 27.62
CA ARG A 619 34.77 -6.85 27.86
C ARG A 619 34.85 -8.35 27.59
N GLU A 620 33.82 -9.11 27.95
CA GLU A 620 33.75 -10.55 27.65
C GLU A 620 33.66 -10.79 26.14
N LEU A 621 32.81 -10.03 25.44
CA LEU A 621 32.66 -10.12 23.98
C LEU A 621 33.95 -9.76 23.24
N ARG A 622 34.66 -8.70 23.66
CA ARG A 622 35.96 -8.28 23.10
C ARG A 622 37.05 -9.33 23.28
N ALA A 623 37.00 -10.09 24.37
CA ALA A 623 37.93 -11.18 24.62
C ALA A 623 37.57 -12.48 23.89
N GLY A 624 36.33 -12.58 23.38
CA GLY A 624 35.82 -13.74 22.67
C GLY A 624 36.08 -13.70 21.17
N ARG A 625 35.98 -14.86 20.52
CA ARG A 625 36.25 -15.04 19.08
C ARG A 625 35.16 -14.50 18.12
N TYR A 626 34.12 -13.86 18.65
CA TYR A 626 32.99 -13.35 17.86
C TYR A 626 32.97 -11.81 17.75
N TRP A 627 33.97 -11.13 18.35
CA TRP A 627 34.05 -9.67 18.36
C TRP A 627 34.06 -9.06 16.96
N GLY A 628 34.69 -9.71 15.98
CA GLY A 628 34.74 -9.24 14.60
C GLY A 628 33.35 -8.99 13.99
N LEU A 629 32.28 -9.64 14.46
CA LEU A 629 30.92 -9.33 14.00
C LEU A 629 30.43 -7.98 14.54
N VAL A 630 30.74 -7.69 15.81
CA VAL A 630 30.37 -6.41 16.44
C VAL A 630 31.08 -5.27 15.71
N GLU A 631 32.34 -5.47 15.33
CA GLU A 631 33.06 -4.54 14.47
C GLU A 631 32.40 -4.44 13.10
N ALA A 632 32.22 -5.55 12.39
CA ALA A 632 31.66 -5.56 11.05
C ALA A 632 30.27 -4.89 10.96
N THR A 633 29.41 -5.07 11.95
CA THR A 633 28.03 -4.56 11.98
C THR A 633 27.86 -3.23 12.71
N ARG A 634 28.89 -2.77 13.44
CA ARG A 634 28.86 -1.59 14.33
C ARG A 634 27.83 -1.61 15.47
N GLY A 635 27.20 -2.76 15.74
CA GLY A 635 26.16 -2.89 16.77
C GLY A 635 25.88 -4.30 17.28
N GLY A 636 26.54 -5.33 16.73
CA GLY A 636 26.41 -6.72 17.22
C GLY A 636 25.06 -7.38 16.94
N GLY A 637 24.24 -6.82 16.05
CA GLY A 637 22.98 -7.45 15.62
C GLY A 637 23.22 -8.87 15.11
N GLN A 638 22.32 -9.80 15.45
CA GLN A 638 22.40 -11.22 15.05
C GLN A 638 23.65 -11.98 15.56
N LEU A 639 24.36 -11.48 16.59
CA LEU A 639 25.51 -12.17 17.19
C LEU A 639 25.22 -13.62 17.61
N ALA A 640 24.11 -13.86 18.30
CA ALA A 640 23.70 -15.22 18.65
C ALA A 640 23.46 -16.11 17.41
N THR A 641 23.03 -15.53 16.28
CA THR A 641 22.85 -16.27 15.03
C THR A 641 24.19 -16.69 14.42
N LEU A 642 25.21 -15.83 14.48
CA LEU A 642 26.58 -16.20 14.08
C LEU A 642 27.12 -17.34 14.94
N ILE A 643 26.94 -17.25 16.27
CA ILE A 643 27.35 -18.32 17.20
C ILE A 643 26.66 -19.63 16.82
N ALA A 644 25.38 -19.59 16.44
CA ALA A 644 24.64 -20.76 15.98
C ALA A 644 25.21 -21.37 14.69
N VAL A 645 25.64 -20.56 13.72
CA VAL A 645 26.28 -21.05 12.48
C VAL A 645 27.66 -21.63 12.77
N ALA A 646 28.51 -20.90 13.51
CA ALA A 646 29.86 -21.32 13.87
C ALA A 646 29.90 -22.63 14.69
N ASN A 647 28.88 -22.85 15.53
CA ASN A 647 28.73 -24.09 16.30
C ASN A 647 27.83 -25.14 15.63
N GLY A 648 27.37 -24.87 14.41
CA GLY A 648 26.67 -25.86 13.60
C GLY A 648 25.23 -26.17 13.98
N LEU A 649 24.61 -25.31 14.76
CA LEU A 649 23.17 -25.33 15.02
C LEU A 649 22.36 -24.79 13.84
N LYS A 650 22.97 -23.92 13.00
CA LYS A 650 22.40 -23.42 11.74
C LYS A 650 23.33 -23.73 10.57
N PRO A 651 22.79 -23.98 9.36
CA PRO A 651 23.60 -24.16 8.15
C PRO A 651 24.16 -22.84 7.61
N ALA A 652 23.37 -21.77 7.69
CA ALA A 652 23.69 -20.46 7.13
C ALA A 652 22.96 -19.32 7.87
N MET A 653 23.39 -18.09 7.59
CA MET A 653 22.75 -16.84 7.98
C MET A 653 23.03 -15.77 6.93
N ASP A 654 22.39 -14.62 7.07
CA ASP A 654 22.61 -13.45 6.24
C ASP A 654 22.70 -12.17 7.08
N LEU A 655 23.45 -11.19 6.59
CA LEU A 655 23.79 -9.94 7.29
C LEU A 655 23.88 -8.77 6.30
N TRP A 656 23.67 -7.55 6.81
CA TRP A 656 23.99 -6.31 6.10
C TRP A 656 25.24 -5.70 6.68
N ILE A 657 26.19 -5.35 5.81
CA ILE A 657 27.55 -5.00 6.19
C ILE A 657 27.92 -3.68 5.53
N PRO A 658 28.15 -2.60 6.31
CA PRO A 658 28.60 -1.34 5.75
C PRO A 658 30.01 -1.48 5.15
N HIS A 659 30.32 -0.63 4.18
CA HIS A 659 31.62 -0.62 3.49
C HIS A 659 32.84 -0.69 4.44
N ASP A 660 32.84 0.09 5.51
CA ASP A 660 33.93 0.14 6.50
C ASP A 660 33.97 -1.09 7.43
N GLY A 661 32.88 -1.87 7.49
CA GLY A 661 32.79 -3.14 8.23
C GLY A 661 33.29 -4.36 7.44
N TRP A 662 33.45 -4.23 6.11
CA TRP A 662 33.84 -5.34 5.23
C TRP A 662 35.17 -6.02 5.61
N PRO A 663 36.26 -5.30 5.93
CA PRO A 663 37.52 -5.93 6.32
C PRO A 663 37.39 -6.79 7.59
N ALA A 664 36.65 -6.30 8.61
CA ALA A 664 36.43 -7.04 9.85
C ALA A 664 35.63 -8.34 9.62
N LEU A 665 34.63 -8.31 8.73
CA LEU A 665 33.87 -9.51 8.39
C LEU A 665 34.73 -10.56 7.71
N ARG A 666 35.60 -10.16 6.76
CA ARG A 666 36.49 -11.10 6.07
C ARG A 666 37.37 -11.86 7.04
N THR A 667 38.07 -11.13 7.90
CA THR A 667 38.92 -11.71 8.96
C THR A 667 38.12 -12.66 9.85
N LEU A 668 36.93 -12.23 10.31
CA LEU A 668 36.06 -13.06 11.13
C LEU A 668 35.65 -14.38 10.43
N THR A 669 35.30 -14.33 9.15
CA THR A 669 34.88 -15.54 8.42
C THR A 669 36.03 -16.52 8.27
N GLU A 670 37.25 -16.04 8.05
CA GLU A 670 38.46 -16.86 7.98
C GLU A 670 38.78 -17.50 9.34
N GLU A 671 38.72 -16.72 10.43
CA GLU A 671 38.98 -17.20 11.80
C GLU A 671 37.97 -18.25 12.26
N LEU A 672 36.70 -18.12 11.86
CA LEU A 672 35.63 -19.05 12.21
C LEU A 672 35.51 -20.23 11.23
N GLY A 673 36.28 -20.24 10.14
CA GLY A 673 36.20 -21.28 9.11
C GLY A 673 34.86 -21.30 8.36
N LEU A 674 34.23 -20.14 8.18
CA LEU A 674 32.96 -19.97 7.46
C LEU A 674 33.23 -19.54 6.01
N VAL A 675 32.33 -19.94 5.12
CA VAL A 675 32.31 -19.45 3.72
C VAL A 675 31.30 -18.31 3.59
N HIS A 676 31.57 -17.37 2.69
CA HIS A 676 30.70 -16.21 2.48
C HIS A 676 30.47 -15.90 1.00
N HIS A 677 29.38 -15.17 0.72
CA HIS A 677 29.07 -14.61 -0.60
C HIS A 677 28.42 -13.24 -0.45
N VAL A 678 28.94 -12.23 -1.16
CA VAL A 678 28.28 -10.91 -1.26
C VAL A 678 27.23 -11.00 -2.36
N ASP A 679 25.97 -10.89 -1.97
CA ASP A 679 24.83 -11.06 -2.87
C ASP A 679 24.52 -9.79 -3.67
N ALA A 680 24.55 -8.65 -3.00
CA ALA A 680 24.30 -7.35 -3.61
C ALA A 680 24.92 -6.24 -2.78
N CYS A 681 25.25 -5.13 -3.45
CA CYS A 681 25.56 -3.86 -2.80
C CYS A 681 24.38 -2.90 -3.00
N PHE A 682 24.10 -2.06 -2.01
CA PHE A 682 22.97 -1.14 -2.08
C PHE A 682 23.13 0.12 -1.21
N ASP A 683 22.30 1.10 -1.52
CA ASP A 683 22.12 2.35 -0.78
C ASP A 683 20.69 2.41 -0.22
N ARG A 684 20.57 2.44 1.11
CA ARG A 684 19.29 2.51 1.83
C ARG A 684 18.70 3.92 1.88
N PHE A 685 19.47 4.93 1.47
CA PHE A 685 19.09 6.34 1.48
C PHE A 685 19.01 6.92 0.07
N SER A 686 18.97 6.05 -0.95
CA SER A 686 18.94 6.48 -2.34
C SER A 686 17.64 7.24 -2.67
N PRO A 687 17.71 8.38 -3.38
CA PRO A 687 16.52 9.09 -3.88
C PRO A 687 15.63 8.28 -4.83
N GLN A 688 16.11 7.13 -5.33
CA GLN A 688 15.29 6.21 -6.12
C GLN A 688 14.15 5.58 -5.31
N ILE A 689 14.29 5.48 -3.98
CA ILE A 689 13.29 4.90 -3.09
C ILE A 689 11.97 5.69 -3.18
N ASP A 690 12.06 7.02 -3.28
CA ASP A 690 10.90 7.91 -3.34
C ASP A 690 10.11 7.80 -4.67
N GLN A 691 10.70 7.15 -5.68
CA GLN A 691 10.07 6.95 -6.99
C GLN A 691 9.22 5.69 -7.06
N VAL A 692 9.37 4.79 -6.07
CA VAL A 692 8.62 3.53 -6.01
C VAL A 692 7.34 3.73 -5.19
N PRO A 693 6.16 3.36 -5.73
CA PRO A 693 4.92 3.39 -4.97
C PRO A 693 5.06 2.62 -3.64
N PRO A 694 4.64 3.18 -2.49
CA PRO A 694 4.82 2.53 -1.19
C PRO A 694 4.27 1.11 -1.09
N LYS A 695 3.20 0.79 -1.83
CA LYS A 695 2.59 -0.56 -1.86
C LYS A 695 3.48 -1.62 -2.53
N GLN A 696 4.47 -1.21 -3.32
CA GLN A 696 5.43 -2.09 -3.98
C GLN A 696 6.69 -2.30 -3.13
N LEU A 697 6.87 -1.51 -2.07
CA LEU A 697 7.98 -1.65 -1.14
C LEU A 697 7.63 -2.68 -0.06
N THR A 698 8.64 -3.44 0.36
CA THR A 698 8.59 -4.21 1.59
C THR A 698 9.20 -3.38 2.74
N THR A 699 9.41 -3.99 3.91
CA THR A 699 10.16 -3.34 4.99
C THR A 699 11.63 -3.08 4.62
N THR A 700 12.18 -3.83 3.67
CA THR A 700 13.50 -3.53 3.10
C THR A 700 13.37 -2.48 1.99
N ARG A 701 14.08 -1.36 2.15
CA ARG A 701 14.19 -0.27 1.17
C ARG A 701 15.67 -0.07 0.83
N ALA A 702 16.06 -0.48 -0.36
CA ALA A 702 17.46 -0.49 -0.78
C ALA A 702 17.54 -0.36 -2.30
N ALA A 703 18.34 0.60 -2.80
CA ALA A 703 18.63 0.74 -4.22
C ALA A 703 19.96 0.07 -4.56
N PHE A 704 19.96 -0.74 -5.61
CA PHE A 704 21.12 -1.50 -6.05
C PHE A 704 22.30 -0.59 -6.42
N LEU A 705 23.52 -1.02 -6.08
CA LEU A 705 24.79 -0.44 -6.49
C LEU A 705 25.72 -1.52 -7.04
N PRO A 706 26.50 -1.22 -8.10
CA PRO A 706 27.49 -2.16 -8.64
C PRO A 706 28.80 -2.25 -7.84
N ASP A 707 28.99 -1.38 -6.85
CA ASP A 707 30.17 -1.31 -6.00
C ASP A 707 29.83 -1.13 -4.51
N LEU A 708 30.58 -1.81 -3.65
CA LEU A 708 30.60 -1.53 -2.21
C LEU A 708 31.56 -0.37 -1.97
N ARG A 709 31.00 0.81 -1.74
CA ARG A 709 31.72 2.09 -1.53
C ARG A 709 31.23 2.79 -0.27
N GLU A 710 31.87 3.90 0.10
CA GLU A 710 31.41 4.72 1.23
C GLU A 710 29.92 5.10 1.11
N GLY A 711 29.17 4.93 2.20
CA GLY A 711 27.72 5.13 2.25
C GLY A 711 26.89 3.95 1.76
N ALA A 712 27.50 2.96 1.10
CA ALA A 712 26.84 1.73 0.67
C ALA A 712 27.00 0.59 1.69
N GLU A 713 26.15 -0.41 1.54
CA GLU A 713 26.19 -1.64 2.30
C GLU A 713 26.13 -2.86 1.38
N ALA A 714 26.63 -3.98 1.88
CA ALA A 714 26.58 -5.27 1.23
C ALA A 714 25.63 -6.21 1.98
N HIS A 715 24.76 -6.90 1.25
CA HIS A 715 24.07 -8.08 1.76
C HIS A 715 24.98 -9.29 1.59
N VAL A 716 25.28 -9.98 2.68
CA VAL A 716 26.26 -11.06 2.72
C VAL A 716 25.62 -12.31 3.31
N PHE A 717 25.74 -13.43 2.60
CA PHE A 717 25.44 -14.75 3.15
C PHE A 717 26.68 -15.36 3.78
N LEU A 718 26.53 -15.94 4.96
CA LEU A 718 27.55 -16.74 5.64
C LEU A 718 27.03 -18.17 5.81
N ALA A 719 27.88 -19.16 5.56
CA ALA A 719 27.51 -20.57 5.74
C ALA A 719 28.67 -21.40 6.28
N ARG A 720 28.34 -22.56 6.83
CA ARG A 720 29.36 -23.51 7.33
C ARG A 720 30.18 -24.16 6.23
N ASP A 721 29.59 -24.37 5.07
CA ASP A 721 30.22 -25.06 3.95
C ASP A 721 29.63 -24.56 2.63
N GLN A 722 30.30 -24.91 1.54
CA GLN A 722 29.91 -24.46 0.20
C GLN A 722 28.51 -24.94 -0.19
N ALA A 723 28.10 -26.15 0.21
CA ALA A 723 26.78 -26.67 -0.13
C ALA A 723 25.65 -25.91 0.57
N ALA A 724 25.85 -25.53 1.84
CA ALA A 724 24.94 -24.64 2.56
C ALA A 724 24.91 -23.24 1.96
N LEU A 725 26.06 -22.71 1.53
CA LEU A 725 26.16 -21.42 0.84
C LEU A 725 25.37 -21.44 -0.48
N ASP A 726 25.52 -22.50 -1.27
CA ASP A 726 24.85 -22.64 -2.57
C ASP A 726 23.32 -22.67 -2.41
N ARG A 727 22.81 -23.41 -1.42
CA ARG A 727 21.36 -23.48 -1.12
C ARG A 727 20.79 -22.13 -0.65
N VAL A 728 21.47 -21.44 0.27
CA VAL A 728 20.96 -20.18 0.83
C VAL A 728 21.02 -19.04 -0.17
N VAL A 729 22.08 -18.98 -0.99
CA VAL A 729 22.18 -17.99 -2.08
C VAL A 729 21.12 -18.30 -3.14
N GLY A 730 20.94 -19.55 -3.56
CA GLY A 730 19.92 -19.92 -4.54
C GLY A 730 18.52 -19.41 -4.16
N SER A 731 18.09 -19.64 -2.92
CA SER A 731 16.73 -19.28 -2.44
C SER A 731 16.61 -17.86 -1.85
N GLY A 732 17.73 -17.23 -1.52
CA GLY A 732 17.78 -15.94 -0.83
C GLY A 732 17.86 -14.78 -1.81
N TRP A 733 17.06 -13.73 -1.58
CA TRP A 733 17.14 -12.45 -2.26
C TRP A 733 16.26 -11.44 -1.53
N TYR A 734 16.78 -10.24 -1.31
CA TYR A 734 15.99 -9.12 -0.77
C TYR A 734 15.52 -8.23 -1.91
N PRO A 735 14.29 -7.68 -1.85
CA PRO A 735 13.81 -6.77 -2.86
C PRO A 735 14.76 -5.56 -3.02
N LEU A 736 15.27 -5.33 -4.23
CA LEU A 736 16.17 -4.23 -4.56
C LEU A 736 15.56 -3.32 -5.61
N ILE A 737 15.73 -2.02 -5.45
CA ILE A 737 15.34 -1.01 -6.44
C ILE A 737 16.46 -0.86 -7.45
N VAL A 738 16.16 -1.16 -8.70
CA VAL A 738 17.04 -1.01 -9.86
C VAL A 738 16.35 -0.05 -10.82
N ASP A 739 16.96 1.11 -11.09
CA ASP A 739 16.43 2.13 -11.99
C ASP A 739 14.95 2.50 -11.71
N GLY A 740 14.63 2.70 -10.43
CA GLY A 740 13.26 3.02 -9.99
C GLY A 740 12.24 1.86 -10.08
N LYS A 741 12.70 0.62 -10.29
CA LYS A 741 11.86 -0.61 -10.29
C LYS A 741 12.34 -1.56 -9.21
N VAL A 742 11.46 -2.07 -8.37
CA VAL A 742 11.82 -3.14 -7.41
C VAL A 742 11.85 -4.47 -8.15
N VAL A 743 12.95 -5.17 -7.96
CA VAL A 743 13.17 -6.53 -8.42
C VAL A 743 12.93 -7.47 -7.25
N ASN A 744 11.88 -8.28 -7.35
CA ASN A 744 11.52 -9.27 -6.34
C ASN A 744 12.06 -10.65 -6.70
N LYS A 745 12.24 -11.49 -5.68
CA LYS A 745 12.58 -12.90 -5.90
C LYS A 745 11.44 -13.70 -6.47
N HIS A 746 11.77 -14.82 -7.10
CA HIS A 746 10.77 -15.77 -7.54
C HIS A 746 9.90 -16.20 -6.34
N ARG A 747 8.57 -16.17 -6.48
CA ARG A 747 7.66 -16.32 -5.34
C ARG A 747 7.86 -17.65 -4.60
N ALA A 748 8.15 -18.73 -5.32
CA ALA A 748 8.44 -20.06 -4.75
C ALA A 748 9.68 -20.09 -3.84
N ASP A 749 10.64 -19.18 -3.98
CA ASP A 749 11.82 -19.14 -3.10
C ASP A 749 11.48 -18.68 -1.67
N HIS A 750 10.30 -18.13 -1.44
CA HIS A 750 9.82 -17.93 -0.07
C HIS A 750 9.58 -19.26 0.65
N ASP A 751 9.38 -20.35 -0.08
CA ASP A 751 9.04 -21.66 0.46
C ASP A 751 10.28 -22.43 0.92
N THR A 752 11.45 -22.14 0.33
CA THR A 752 12.73 -22.84 0.55
C THR A 752 13.76 -22.00 1.32
N PHE A 753 13.63 -20.68 1.35
CA PHE A 753 14.64 -19.82 1.98
C PHE A 753 14.78 -20.06 3.49
N GLY A 754 13.67 -20.21 4.20
CA GLY A 754 13.70 -20.53 5.64
C GLY A 754 14.34 -21.87 5.94
N GLU A 755 14.16 -22.85 5.05
CA GLU A 755 14.81 -24.16 5.14
C GLU A 755 16.32 -24.05 4.94
N ALA A 756 16.75 -23.29 3.93
CA ALA A 756 18.17 -23.04 3.66
C ALA A 756 18.87 -22.32 4.82
N LEU A 757 18.14 -21.51 5.60
CA LEU A 757 18.61 -20.87 6.83
C LEU A 757 18.51 -21.79 8.07
N GLY A 758 17.88 -22.97 7.95
CA GLY A 758 17.70 -23.93 9.04
C GLY A 758 16.65 -23.55 10.07
N TYR A 759 15.57 -22.90 9.66
CA TYR A 759 14.42 -22.61 10.54
C TYR A 759 13.60 -23.88 10.80
N PRO A 760 12.85 -24.00 11.91
CA PRO A 760 11.99 -25.14 12.15
C PRO A 760 10.87 -25.26 11.11
N GLU A 761 10.58 -26.46 10.63
CA GLU A 761 9.58 -26.76 9.59
C GLU A 761 8.21 -26.12 9.90
N CYS A 762 7.67 -26.32 11.11
CA CYS A 762 6.38 -25.73 11.49
C CYS A 762 6.37 -24.19 11.45
N CYS A 763 7.51 -23.53 11.67
CA CYS A 763 7.64 -22.07 11.57
C CYS A 763 7.74 -21.63 10.11
N GLN A 764 8.40 -22.42 9.26
CA GLN A 764 8.45 -22.19 7.82
C GLN A 764 7.05 -22.30 7.20
N GLU A 765 6.30 -23.36 7.52
CA GLU A 765 4.93 -23.56 7.04
C GLU A 765 4.01 -22.42 7.47
N PHE A 766 4.08 -22.06 8.75
CA PHE A 766 3.31 -20.93 9.27
C PHE A 766 3.65 -19.62 8.56
N PHE A 767 4.94 -19.32 8.37
CA PHE A 767 5.37 -18.12 7.66
C PHE A 767 4.93 -18.17 6.20
N ARG A 768 5.04 -19.31 5.51
CA ARG A 768 4.62 -19.49 4.11
C ARG A 768 3.17 -19.10 3.87
N GLU A 769 2.27 -19.49 4.75
CA GLU A 769 0.84 -19.18 4.66
C GLU A 769 0.50 -17.71 5.01
N ARG A 770 1.40 -17.04 5.72
CA ARG A 770 1.17 -15.73 6.36
C ARG A 770 2.06 -14.60 5.82
N ASN A 771 3.03 -14.91 4.95
CA ASN A 771 4.01 -13.97 4.41
C ASN A 771 3.40 -13.06 3.31
N ASN A 772 2.43 -12.24 3.72
CA ASN A 772 1.89 -11.12 2.96
C ASN A 772 1.65 -9.92 3.88
N TRP A 773 2.63 -9.02 3.91
CA TRP A 773 2.71 -7.88 4.81
C TRP A 773 1.65 -6.81 4.51
N ASN A 774 1.09 -6.83 3.29
CA ASN A 774 -0.01 -5.96 2.92
C ASN A 774 -1.33 -6.34 3.61
N GLU A 775 -1.48 -7.60 4.01
CA GLU A 775 -2.76 -8.21 4.37
C GLU A 775 -2.74 -8.96 5.71
N ASP A 776 -1.57 -9.29 6.23
CA ASP A 776 -1.42 -10.06 7.47
C ASP A 776 -0.46 -9.35 8.46
N ASN A 777 -0.60 -9.71 9.74
CA ASN A 777 0.27 -9.32 10.82
C ASN A 777 0.77 -10.60 11.49
N THR A 778 1.91 -11.10 11.00
CA THR A 778 2.44 -12.42 11.39
C THR A 778 2.71 -12.53 12.89
N TYR A 779 3.03 -11.41 13.56
CA TYR A 779 3.22 -11.35 15.02
C TYR A 779 1.92 -11.56 15.78
N TYR A 780 0.86 -10.90 15.36
CA TYR A 780 -0.46 -11.12 15.93
C TYR A 780 -1.01 -12.52 15.59
N ALA A 781 -0.73 -13.03 14.39
CA ALA A 781 -1.09 -14.38 14.01
C ALA A 781 -0.42 -15.43 14.93
N ALA A 782 0.87 -15.24 15.26
CA ALA A 782 1.57 -16.12 16.20
C ALA A 782 1.00 -16.01 17.62
N LEU A 783 0.52 -14.82 18.04
CA LEU A 783 -0.20 -14.66 19.31
C LEU A 783 -1.45 -15.52 19.32
N ARG A 784 -2.29 -15.44 18.28
CA ARG A 784 -3.51 -16.24 18.16
C ARG A 784 -3.24 -17.73 18.11
N ASN A 785 -2.10 -18.13 17.53
CA ASN A 785 -1.67 -19.52 17.48
C ASN A 785 -0.98 -20.01 18.77
N THR A 786 -0.76 -19.13 19.75
CA THR A 786 -0.13 -19.49 21.02
C THR A 786 -1.13 -20.13 21.96
N GLN A 787 -0.86 -21.39 22.32
CA GLN A 787 -1.58 -22.12 23.35
C GLN A 787 -0.79 -22.07 24.66
N GLY A 788 -1.46 -21.69 25.75
CA GLY A 788 -0.80 -21.53 27.05
C GLY A 788 0.00 -20.22 27.16
N ARG A 789 1.06 -20.23 27.98
CA ARG A 789 1.86 -19.02 28.28
C ARG A 789 3.03 -18.85 27.29
N PRO A 790 3.26 -17.65 26.75
CA PRO A 790 4.44 -17.34 25.93
C PRO A 790 5.76 -17.63 26.64
N SER A 791 6.70 -18.33 25.99
CA SER A 791 8.04 -18.61 26.53
C SER A 791 9.07 -17.61 26.02
N ALA A 792 9.95 -17.11 26.89
CA ALA A 792 11.04 -16.22 26.51
C ALA A 792 11.97 -16.80 25.43
N LEU A 793 12.10 -18.12 25.34
CA LEU A 793 12.87 -18.82 24.29
C LEU A 793 12.23 -18.75 22.90
N CYS A 794 10.99 -18.27 22.81
CA CYS A 794 10.28 -18.01 21.55
C CYS A 794 10.16 -16.52 21.26
N ASN A 795 10.95 -15.65 21.90
CA ASN A 795 10.89 -14.20 21.68
C ASN A 795 11.57 -13.81 20.34
N PRO A 796 10.83 -13.41 19.28
CA PRO A 796 11.41 -13.04 17.98
C PRO A 796 11.72 -11.54 17.86
N TYR A 797 11.38 -10.76 18.88
CA TYR A 797 11.42 -9.30 18.81
C TYR A 797 12.85 -8.77 18.93
N LEU A 798 13.71 -9.53 19.59
CA LEU A 798 15.11 -9.16 19.76
C LEU A 798 15.98 -9.52 18.54
N ARG A 799 15.42 -10.04 17.44
CA ARG A 799 16.17 -10.59 16.29
C ARG A 799 17.12 -9.62 15.60
N HIS A 800 16.83 -8.31 15.64
CA HIS A 800 17.69 -7.26 15.07
C HIS A 800 18.58 -6.58 16.13
N THR A 801 18.59 -7.11 17.35
CA THR A 801 19.43 -6.63 18.46
C THR A 801 20.58 -7.62 18.72
N VAL A 802 21.52 -7.21 19.58
CA VAL A 802 22.55 -8.11 20.10
C VAL A 802 21.98 -9.23 20.98
N TYR A 803 20.71 -9.18 21.41
CA TYR A 803 20.12 -10.14 22.36
C TYR A 803 19.29 -11.27 21.72
N GLY A 804 19.12 -11.27 20.39
CA GLY A 804 18.14 -12.13 19.71
C GLY A 804 18.57 -13.58 19.53
N LEU A 805 17.96 -14.52 20.26
CA LEU A 805 18.14 -15.96 20.04
C LEU A 805 17.34 -16.53 18.85
N VAL A 806 16.22 -15.90 18.49
CA VAL A 806 15.30 -16.39 17.47
C VAL A 806 15.34 -15.45 16.26
N PRO A 807 16.10 -15.78 15.19
CA PRO A 807 16.26 -14.89 14.02
C PRO A 807 15.11 -14.98 13.01
N TYR A 808 14.03 -15.68 13.33
CA TYR A 808 12.89 -15.92 12.45
C TYR A 808 11.58 -15.73 13.22
N MET A 809 10.45 -15.71 12.49
CA MET A 809 9.15 -15.64 13.12
C MET A 809 8.67 -17.04 13.56
N PRO A 810 8.51 -17.32 14.86
CA PRO A 810 8.00 -18.61 15.31
C PRO A 810 6.51 -18.74 14.99
N CYS A 811 6.03 -19.97 14.75
CA CYS A 811 4.61 -20.22 14.50
C CYS A 811 3.71 -19.89 15.70
N SER A 812 4.27 -19.89 16.91
CA SER A 812 3.62 -19.46 18.15
C SER A 812 4.68 -19.05 19.17
N TYR A 813 4.30 -18.23 20.14
CA TYR A 813 5.19 -17.84 21.25
C TYR A 813 5.43 -18.96 22.28
N ALA A 814 4.91 -20.17 22.02
CA ALA A 814 5.17 -21.37 22.80
C ALA A 814 5.59 -22.55 21.89
N CYS A 815 6.18 -22.26 20.73
CA CYS A 815 6.56 -23.25 19.73
C CYS A 815 7.63 -24.23 20.27
N PRO A 816 7.36 -25.54 20.40
CA PRO A 816 8.31 -26.49 20.96
C PRO A 816 9.62 -26.60 20.17
N ALA A 817 9.55 -26.51 18.84
CA ALA A 817 10.73 -26.60 17.99
C ALA A 817 11.64 -25.37 18.13
N THR A 818 11.05 -24.17 18.25
CA THR A 818 11.79 -22.94 18.53
C THR A 818 12.40 -22.97 19.93
N MET A 819 11.66 -23.38 20.95
CA MET A 819 12.22 -23.52 22.31
C MET A 819 13.41 -24.47 22.34
N LYS A 820 13.33 -25.60 21.62
CA LYS A 820 14.44 -26.55 21.49
C LYS A 820 15.65 -25.92 20.81
N PHE A 821 15.45 -25.18 19.73
CA PHE A 821 16.53 -24.47 19.03
C PHE A 821 17.18 -23.39 19.92
N ALA A 822 16.37 -22.46 20.43
CA ALA A 822 16.84 -21.36 21.25
C ALA A 822 17.48 -21.83 22.56
N GLY A 823 16.93 -22.87 23.20
CA GLY A 823 17.52 -23.47 24.39
C GLY A 823 18.92 -24.05 24.14
N ARG A 824 19.11 -24.80 23.05
CA ARG A 824 20.43 -25.33 22.66
C ARG A 824 21.41 -24.21 22.33
N LEU A 825 20.98 -23.18 21.61
CA LEU A 825 21.81 -22.02 21.32
C LEU A 825 22.22 -21.29 22.61
N HIS A 826 21.27 -21.12 23.53
CA HIS A 826 21.52 -20.50 24.81
C HIS A 826 22.52 -21.29 25.67
N GLU A 827 22.45 -22.63 25.67
CA GLU A 827 23.43 -23.50 26.34
C GLU A 827 24.85 -23.30 25.78
N VAL A 828 24.99 -23.21 24.45
CA VAL A 828 26.27 -22.92 23.78
C VAL A 828 26.79 -21.54 24.19
N ILE A 829 25.94 -20.52 24.12
CA ILE A 829 26.33 -19.15 24.52
C ILE A 829 26.73 -19.10 25.98
N ARG A 830 25.99 -19.74 26.89
CA ARG A 830 26.32 -19.79 28.32
C ARG A 830 27.66 -20.48 28.60
N ALA A 831 28.01 -21.49 27.80
CA ALA A 831 29.28 -22.20 27.94
C ALA A 831 30.49 -21.35 27.48
N GLU A 832 30.33 -20.54 26.43
CA GLU A 832 31.42 -19.74 25.86
C GLU A 832 31.49 -18.29 26.40
N LEU A 833 30.33 -17.70 26.71
CA LEU A 833 30.11 -16.27 27.04
C LEU A 833 29.05 -16.12 28.15
N PRO A 834 29.35 -16.53 29.40
CA PRO A 834 28.36 -16.59 30.47
C PRO A 834 27.72 -15.25 30.83
N ARG A 835 28.47 -14.12 30.81
CA ARG A 835 27.88 -12.80 31.14
C ARG A 835 26.94 -12.32 30.03
N TYR A 836 27.28 -12.59 28.77
CA TYR A 836 26.43 -12.31 27.65
C TYR A 836 25.14 -13.14 27.68
N ALA A 837 25.22 -14.42 28.08
CA ALA A 837 24.03 -15.25 28.30
C ALA A 837 23.09 -14.65 29.37
N GLU A 838 23.63 -14.22 30.53
CA GLU A 838 22.84 -13.54 31.57
C GLU A 838 22.18 -12.25 31.05
N ALA A 839 22.87 -11.49 30.19
CA ALA A 839 22.31 -10.29 29.58
C ALA A 839 21.17 -10.61 28.59
N ILE A 840 21.28 -11.70 27.83
CA ILE A 840 20.20 -12.20 26.97
C ILE A 840 18.98 -12.59 27.81
N GLU A 841 19.17 -13.33 28.91
CA GLU A 841 18.08 -13.74 29.82
C GLU A 841 17.28 -12.55 30.34
N GLN A 842 17.98 -11.48 30.76
CA GLN A 842 17.33 -10.25 31.24
C GLN A 842 16.57 -9.51 30.14
N ALA A 843 17.05 -9.52 28.90
CA ALA A 843 16.41 -8.86 27.78
C ALA A 843 15.15 -9.58 27.29
N MET A 844 15.15 -10.92 27.28
CA MET A 844 14.08 -11.72 26.66
C MET A 844 12.73 -11.70 27.41
N VAL A 845 12.74 -11.36 28.69
CA VAL A 845 11.54 -11.39 29.57
C VAL A 845 10.80 -10.06 29.67
N LYS A 846 11.34 -8.98 29.08
CA LYS A 846 10.69 -7.67 29.10
C LYS A 846 9.37 -7.70 28.34
N PRO A 847 8.27 -7.17 28.90
CA PRO A 847 7.01 -7.08 28.18
C PRO A 847 7.12 -6.04 27.06
N LEU A 848 6.40 -6.29 25.98
CA LEU A 848 6.44 -5.45 24.78
C LEU A 848 5.03 -5.07 24.34
N LEU A 849 4.87 -3.81 23.95
CA LEU A 849 3.70 -3.38 23.18
C LEU A 849 4.01 -3.57 21.70
N CYS A 850 3.28 -4.46 21.05
CA CYS A 850 3.43 -4.77 19.64
C CYS A 850 2.24 -4.18 18.87
N VAL A 851 2.50 -3.50 17.76
CA VAL A 851 1.45 -2.94 16.88
C VAL A 851 1.58 -3.51 15.47
N SER A 852 2.80 -3.53 14.94
CA SER A 852 3.16 -4.16 13.67
C SER A 852 4.62 -4.62 13.73
N GLU A 853 5.12 -5.24 12.67
CA GLU A 853 6.50 -5.77 12.63
C GLU A 853 7.58 -4.74 13.01
N LEU A 854 7.44 -3.50 12.53
CA LEU A 854 8.42 -2.43 12.77
C LEU A 854 8.01 -1.48 13.90
N ARG A 855 6.83 -1.69 14.52
CA ARG A 855 6.30 -0.83 15.58
C ARG A 855 6.10 -1.65 16.83
N MET A 856 7.18 -1.74 17.59
CA MET A 856 7.27 -2.49 18.84
C MET A 856 7.99 -1.64 19.87
N TYR A 857 7.44 -1.59 21.08
CA TYR A 857 7.90 -0.68 22.11
C TYR A 857 8.22 -1.45 23.39
N GLY A 858 9.43 -1.21 23.89
CA GLY A 858 9.88 -1.63 25.22
C GLY A 858 9.64 -0.53 26.24
N PHE A 859 9.59 -0.94 27.50
CA PHE A 859 9.32 -0.04 28.63
C PHE A 859 10.40 -0.18 29.71
N GLN A 860 10.48 0.85 30.56
CA GLN A 860 11.33 0.88 31.76
C GLN A 860 10.44 0.96 33.00
N GLY A 861 10.77 0.17 34.04
CA GLY A 861 10.07 0.21 35.33
C GLY A 861 8.60 -0.21 35.24
N GLU A 862 8.29 -1.09 34.30
CA GLU A 862 6.95 -1.32 33.83
C GLU A 862 6.11 -2.23 34.73
N THR A 863 4.79 -2.03 34.70
CA THR A 863 3.82 -2.94 35.31
C THR A 863 2.64 -3.12 34.36
N VAL A 864 2.30 -4.38 34.08
CA VAL A 864 1.21 -4.75 33.17
C VAL A 864 0.00 -5.24 33.97
N ARG A 865 -1.18 -4.67 33.70
CA ARG A 865 -2.46 -5.07 34.30
C ARG A 865 -3.48 -5.39 33.22
N HIS A 866 -4.08 -6.58 33.29
CA HIS A 866 -5.18 -6.99 32.43
C HIS A 866 -6.51 -6.69 33.14
N GLY A 867 -7.40 -5.96 32.47
CA GLY A 867 -8.75 -5.67 32.94
C GLY A 867 -9.75 -6.75 32.51
N ASP A 868 -10.84 -6.85 33.27
CA ASP A 868 -11.93 -7.82 32.98
C ASP A 868 -12.72 -7.46 31.71
N ASP A 869 -12.64 -6.21 31.26
CA ASP A 869 -13.23 -5.67 30.03
C ASP A 869 -12.34 -5.90 28.78
N GLY A 870 -11.25 -6.65 28.93
CA GLY A 870 -10.29 -6.91 27.87
C GLY A 870 -9.26 -5.79 27.67
N THR A 871 -9.31 -4.72 28.47
CA THR A 871 -8.29 -3.67 28.40
C THR A 871 -6.96 -4.14 28.96
N VAL A 872 -5.85 -3.65 28.40
CA VAL A 872 -4.50 -3.91 28.95
C VAL A 872 -3.85 -2.58 29.27
N THR A 873 -3.44 -2.39 30.52
CA THR A 873 -2.77 -1.16 30.97
C THR A 873 -1.31 -1.44 31.30
N ILE A 874 -0.41 -0.64 30.75
CA ILE A 874 1.01 -0.61 31.11
C ILE A 874 1.29 0.74 31.78
N THR A 875 1.85 0.73 32.97
CA THR A 875 2.47 1.89 33.62
C THR A 875 3.98 1.78 33.48
N TYR A 876 4.68 2.86 33.19
CA TYR A 876 6.12 2.87 32.90
C TYR A 876 6.77 4.21 33.27
N THR A 877 8.09 4.22 33.45
CA THR A 877 8.88 5.45 33.66
C THR A 877 9.58 5.94 32.38
N GLY A 878 9.67 5.07 31.37
CA GLY A 878 10.21 5.38 30.05
C GLY A 878 9.72 4.38 29.01
N ALA A 879 9.67 4.82 27.75
CA ALA A 879 9.29 4.00 26.61
C ALA A 879 10.27 4.20 25.44
N GLU A 880 10.65 3.11 24.79
CA GLU A 880 11.58 3.12 23.68
C GLU A 880 11.08 2.24 22.53
N SER A 881 11.30 2.70 21.29
CA SER A 881 11.09 1.85 20.12
C SER A 881 12.21 0.82 20.06
N LEU A 882 11.86 -0.45 19.85
CA LEU A 882 12.82 -1.54 19.76
C LEU A 882 13.64 -1.47 18.45
N TYR A 883 13.04 -0.90 17.39
CA TYR A 883 13.70 -0.69 16.11
C TYR A 883 13.91 0.79 15.81
N PRO A 884 14.94 1.15 15.02
CA PRO A 884 15.14 2.51 14.57
C PRO A 884 13.90 3.06 13.86
N ILE A 885 13.55 4.30 14.17
CA ILE A 885 12.43 4.98 13.54
C ILE A 885 13.00 5.76 12.35
N GLU A 886 12.77 5.28 11.13
CA GLU A 886 13.27 5.91 9.89
C GLU A 886 12.50 7.18 9.51
N HIS A 887 11.25 7.30 9.96
CA HIS A 887 10.33 8.42 9.68
C HIS A 887 9.67 8.91 10.98
N THR A 888 8.63 9.74 10.91
CA THR A 888 7.84 10.07 12.12
C THR A 888 7.02 8.86 12.58
N ASP A 889 7.12 8.50 13.85
CA ASP A 889 6.23 7.52 14.51
C ASP A 889 5.42 8.22 15.61
N PRO A 890 4.18 8.64 15.31
CA PRO A 890 3.34 9.35 16.26
C PRO A 890 3.10 8.57 17.56
N LEU A 891 3.05 7.24 17.52
CA LEU A 891 2.81 6.46 18.73
C LEU A 891 4.05 6.44 19.62
N SER A 892 5.26 6.35 19.05
CA SER A 892 6.50 6.46 19.82
C SER A 892 6.58 7.79 20.56
N ASP A 893 6.23 8.90 19.89
CA ASP A 893 6.25 10.23 20.49
C ASP A 893 5.22 10.36 21.61
N LEU A 894 4.02 9.82 21.39
CA LEU A 894 2.98 9.78 22.42
C LEU A 894 3.40 8.94 23.63
N LEU A 895 3.95 7.74 23.42
CA LEU A 895 4.43 6.88 24.52
C LEU A 895 5.51 7.58 25.35
N ARG A 896 6.45 8.30 24.73
CA ARG A 896 7.46 9.10 25.46
C ARG A 896 6.85 10.28 26.22
N ALA A 897 5.75 10.83 25.73
CA ALA A 897 5.01 11.90 26.41
C ALA A 897 4.13 11.38 27.57
N GLY A 898 3.87 10.08 27.66
CA GLY A 898 3.08 9.45 28.71
C GLY A 898 3.90 8.81 29.83
N ASP A 899 3.19 8.26 30.81
CA ASP A 899 3.69 7.30 31.82
C ASP A 899 2.74 6.09 31.96
N ARG A 900 1.62 6.10 31.23
CA ARG A 900 0.61 5.05 31.22
C ARG A 900 -0.01 4.94 29.84
N CYS A 901 -0.05 3.72 29.31
CA CYS A 901 -0.83 3.40 28.11
C CYS A 901 -1.88 2.33 28.39
N THR A 902 -3.08 2.50 27.85
CA THR A 902 -4.19 1.53 27.96
C THR A 902 -4.66 1.15 26.56
N LEU A 903 -4.61 -0.14 26.24
CA LEU A 903 -5.15 -0.71 25.02
C LEU A 903 -6.64 -1.00 25.23
N ASP A 904 -7.50 -0.39 24.43
CA ASP A 904 -8.95 -0.62 24.34
C ASP A 904 -9.29 -0.99 22.90
N GLY A 905 -9.34 -2.30 22.61
CA GLY A 905 -9.52 -2.82 21.26
C GLY A 905 -8.43 -2.31 20.31
N ASN A 906 -8.83 -1.54 19.30
CA ASN A 906 -7.91 -0.94 18.33
C ASN A 906 -7.42 0.46 18.72
N VAL A 907 -7.72 0.98 19.92
CA VAL A 907 -7.25 2.29 20.37
C VAL A 907 -6.27 2.16 21.53
N ILE A 908 -5.16 2.90 21.46
CA ILE A 908 -4.17 3.02 22.53
C ILE A 908 -4.32 4.39 23.17
N HIS A 909 -4.81 4.44 24.40
CA HIS A 909 -4.97 5.66 25.19
C HIS A 909 -3.69 5.95 25.97
N ILE A 910 -3.17 7.18 25.85
CA ILE A 910 -1.96 7.62 26.53
C ILE A 910 -2.30 8.66 27.58
N ARG A 911 -1.75 8.48 28.78
CA ARG A 911 -1.91 9.39 29.92
C ARG A 911 -0.57 9.71 30.56
N ARG A 912 -0.52 10.85 31.25
CA ARG A 912 0.52 11.21 32.20
C ARG A 912 -0.14 11.53 33.53
N ALA A 913 0.17 10.77 34.57
CA ALA A 913 -0.63 10.72 35.79
C ALA A 913 -2.13 10.59 35.45
N ASP A 914 -2.98 11.50 35.93
CA ASP A 914 -4.43 11.48 35.65
C ASP A 914 -4.84 12.22 34.37
N THR A 915 -3.91 12.96 33.75
CA THR A 915 -4.16 13.74 32.54
C THR A 915 -4.13 12.87 31.29
N TYR A 916 -5.17 12.98 30.46
CA TYR A 916 -5.21 12.37 29.14
C TYR A 916 -4.33 13.16 28.17
N ILE A 917 -3.41 12.48 27.48
CA ILE A 917 -2.51 13.10 26.50
C ILE A 917 -3.09 13.00 25.11
N ALA A 918 -3.32 11.77 24.62
CA ALA A 918 -3.89 11.50 23.30
C ALA A 918 -4.32 10.03 23.18
N GLY A 919 -4.94 9.71 22.05
CA GLY A 919 -5.27 8.33 21.67
C GLY A 919 -4.75 8.05 20.27
N TYR A 920 -4.27 6.83 20.07
CA TYR A 920 -3.79 6.33 18.79
C TYR A 920 -4.70 5.20 18.30
N GLU A 921 -5.38 5.38 17.17
CA GLU A 921 -6.21 4.34 16.55
C GLU A 921 -5.35 3.49 15.60
N ALA A 922 -5.19 2.21 15.92
CA ALA A 922 -4.61 1.21 15.06
C ALA A 922 -5.56 0.88 13.89
N ARG A 923 -5.03 0.88 12.67
CA ARG A 923 -5.79 0.73 11.43
C ARG A 923 -5.44 -0.58 10.71
N GLY A 924 -6.46 -1.32 10.30
CA GLY A 924 -6.33 -2.52 9.46
C GLY A 924 -6.50 -2.27 7.95
N ASP A 925 -7.02 -1.11 7.57
CA ASP A 925 -7.37 -0.76 6.19
C ASP A 925 -6.26 -0.04 5.42
N ARG A 926 -5.03 -0.07 5.94
CA ARG A 926 -3.82 0.50 5.31
C ARG A 926 -2.75 -0.55 5.08
N HIS A 927 -1.68 -0.21 4.38
CA HIS A 927 -0.52 -1.10 4.22
C HIS A 927 0.07 -1.42 5.60
N GLY A 928 0.36 -2.69 5.89
CA GLY A 928 0.82 -3.13 7.21
C GLY A 928 -0.30 -3.05 8.27
N PRO A 929 -1.20 -4.05 8.35
CA PRO A 929 -2.32 -4.00 9.28
C PRO A 929 -1.84 -3.95 10.74
N GLU A 930 -2.36 -2.99 11.49
CA GLU A 930 -1.95 -2.75 12.87
C GLU A 930 -2.83 -3.50 13.87
N CYS A 931 -2.22 -4.38 14.65
CA CYS A 931 -2.89 -5.13 15.69
C CYS A 931 -2.19 -4.84 17.01
N PRO A 932 -2.68 -3.89 17.83
CA PRO A 932 -2.05 -3.58 19.10
C PRO A 932 -2.30 -4.72 20.10
N PHE A 933 -1.23 -5.27 20.67
CA PHE A 933 -1.30 -6.23 21.77
C PHE A 933 -0.08 -6.11 22.68
N VAL A 934 -0.23 -6.54 23.93
CA VAL A 934 0.88 -6.66 24.88
C VAL A 934 1.25 -8.12 25.00
N ILE A 935 2.55 -8.39 24.95
CA ILE A 935 3.10 -9.73 25.18
C ILE A 935 4.08 -9.70 26.33
N SER A 936 3.91 -10.65 27.25
CA SER A 936 4.80 -10.89 28.38
C SER A 936 5.28 -12.33 28.29
N PHE A 937 6.60 -12.50 28.27
CA PHE A 937 7.23 -13.82 28.23
C PHE A 937 7.51 -14.32 29.65
N ILE A 938 7.37 -15.63 29.85
CA ILE A 938 7.76 -16.33 31.08
C ILE A 938 9.01 -17.16 30.93
#